data_AF-A0A370WYK0-F1
#
_entry.id   AF-A0A370WYK0-F1
#
_cell.length_a   1.000
_cell.length_b   1.000
_cell.length_c   1.000
_cell.angle_alpha   90.00
_cell.angle_beta   90.00
_cell.angle_gamma   90.00
#
_symmetry.space_group_name_H-M   'P 1'
#
loop_
_entity.id
_entity.type
_entity.pdbx_description
1 polymer ?
#
loop_
_entity_poly.entity_id
_entity_poly.type
_entity_poly.pdbx_seq_one_letter_code
_entity_poly.pdbx_strand_id
1 'polypeptide(L)'
;MDFFARQAQVRSSTRVLVALFALAVIAIVVAVDFLVFTVFGHPWIRMADLAGYQHRLITFTTLGVLALIFGCAFYRIHSLAEGGSAVAEDVNGIPVPPDVTDPKLRQLRNVIEEVAIASGTPVPDIYVMPQEAGINAFAAGYSASDATICVTQGCLDHLTRDELQGVIAHEFSHVLNGDMRLNIRLMGLLYGIMALSVIGRQFAWTSNGGYEDSERQAENKVIGYMFGMGFIVIGSIGYFFGRLIQAAVARSRESLADASAVQFTRQTSGIAGALKKIAVVPEGSLLQVGNRHEVAHMMFGDVDAFNSWFSTHPPLMQRIRTLEPWFREQQLLPLERAMTNDGLAGDDGFAATDDDATVEKKELPPLEWPGGAGVATAVAPAAAVVAAGTVDAPPAPANDPPSESFQQARTVKQSMPPSLIAAARKPETALTLVLALAMSEHEELRPRQQRFIANAFGDDVLSATNKLVMDEMTLTAAQRMPLIALSFPALKQLPQARLGTLSETLDAIVGIDPQVELDDYCLVRLLRMYLREAAKPRKAPVDGQKKLPTCRDSLSLVCAVVAVYGSSDDASARRAWLAAMSQAFPGEALQWQTLPMEWQSSLDRALDDLDGLLPVAKEIVIQSLRSAIQADGVVTATEKELLRVVCASLHCPLPQMPLAA
;
A
#
# COMPACT_ATOMS: atom_id res chain seq x y z
N MET A 1 6.12 -8.20 18.50
CA MET A 1 7.08 -7.53 17.58
C MET A 1 6.81 -6.03 17.63
N ASP A 2 7.84 -5.18 17.80
CA ASP A 2 7.68 -3.72 17.72
C ASP A 2 7.64 -3.29 16.25
N PHE A 3 6.44 -2.92 15.78
CA PHE A 3 6.18 -2.50 14.40
C PHE A 3 6.99 -1.28 13.99
N PHE A 4 7.09 -0.30 14.89
CA PHE A 4 7.72 0.98 14.61
C PHE A 4 9.24 0.85 14.51
N ALA A 5 9.85 0.06 15.38
CA ALA A 5 11.27 -0.29 15.27
C ALA A 5 11.59 -0.96 13.93
N ARG A 6 10.70 -1.85 13.44
CA ARG A 6 10.86 -2.52 12.14
C ARG A 6 10.73 -1.54 10.98
N GLN A 7 9.79 -0.59 11.04
CA GLN A 7 9.63 0.47 10.05
C GLN A 7 10.87 1.38 9.98
N ALA A 8 11.44 1.76 11.12
CA ALA A 8 12.68 2.54 11.18
C ALA A 8 13.88 1.78 10.59
N GLN A 9 14.00 0.48 10.89
CA GLN A 9 15.07 -0.38 10.35
C GLN A 9 15.01 -0.48 8.83
N VAL A 10 13.83 -0.75 8.26
CA VAL A 10 13.63 -0.84 6.81
C VAL A 10 14.00 0.49 6.12
N ARG A 11 13.57 1.63 6.66
CA ARG A 11 13.90 2.96 6.11
C ARG A 11 15.39 3.27 6.12
N SER A 12 16.11 2.91 7.18
CA SER A 12 17.57 3.11 7.25
C SER A 12 18.30 2.30 6.17
N SER A 13 17.84 1.08 5.92
CA SER A 13 18.36 0.19 4.89
C SER A 13 18.11 0.77 3.49
N THR A 14 16.90 1.28 3.23
CA THR A 14 16.55 1.94 1.96
C THR A 14 17.48 3.11 1.62
N ARG A 15 17.86 3.94 2.59
CA ARG A 15 18.80 5.06 2.35
C ARG A 15 20.17 4.58 1.88
N VAL A 16 20.69 3.52 2.48
CA VAL A 16 21.96 2.90 2.07
C VAL A 16 21.85 2.35 0.64
N LEU A 17 20.74 1.69 0.32
CA LEU A 17 20.48 1.12 -1.01
C LEU A 17 20.38 2.20 -2.10
N VAL A 18 19.75 3.36 -1.81
CA VAL A 18 19.73 4.51 -2.73
C VAL A 18 21.13 5.08 -2.94
N ALA A 19 21.94 5.17 -1.88
CA ALA A 19 23.34 5.63 -2.00
C ALA A 19 24.18 4.67 -2.85
N LEU A 20 24.02 3.35 -2.67
CA LEU A 20 24.66 2.33 -3.51
C LEU A 20 24.22 2.46 -4.97
N PHE A 21 22.95 2.77 -5.21
CA PHE A 21 22.45 2.97 -6.56
C PHE A 21 23.10 4.20 -7.23
N ALA A 22 23.16 5.33 -6.52
CA ALA A 22 23.82 6.53 -7.02
C ALA A 22 25.30 6.26 -7.36
N LEU A 23 25.99 5.50 -6.52
CA LEU A 23 27.37 5.07 -6.77
C LEU A 23 27.49 4.17 -8.01
N ALA A 24 26.54 3.25 -8.21
CA ALA A 24 26.49 2.40 -9.41
C ALA A 24 26.33 3.22 -10.70
N VAL A 25 25.45 4.24 -10.71
CA VAL A 25 25.29 5.15 -11.85
C VAL A 25 26.58 5.92 -12.13
N ILE A 26 27.23 6.45 -11.09
CA ILE A 26 28.53 7.14 -11.23
C ILE A 26 29.57 6.19 -11.83
N ALA A 27 29.65 4.95 -11.35
CA ALA A 27 30.59 3.95 -11.87
C ALA A 27 30.32 3.62 -13.35
N ILE A 28 29.06 3.51 -13.75
CA ILE A 28 28.66 3.31 -15.16
C ILE A 28 29.12 4.48 -16.01
N VAL A 29 28.86 5.73 -15.59
CA VAL A 29 29.25 6.93 -16.33
C VAL A 29 30.77 6.99 -16.49
N VAL A 30 31.52 6.76 -15.42
CA VAL A 30 33.00 6.71 -15.46
C VAL A 30 33.50 5.62 -16.39
N ALA A 31 32.87 4.44 -16.40
CA ALA A 31 33.25 3.35 -17.30
C ALA A 31 32.97 3.68 -18.77
N VAL A 32 31.84 4.33 -19.07
CA VAL A 32 31.53 4.78 -20.44
C VAL A 32 32.46 5.90 -20.88
N ASP A 33 32.76 6.86 -20.01
CA ASP A 33 33.69 7.94 -20.30
C ASP A 33 35.10 7.38 -20.58
N PHE A 34 35.54 6.39 -19.81
CA PHE A 34 36.78 5.67 -20.06
C PHE A 34 36.75 4.96 -21.43
N LEU A 35 35.66 4.24 -21.74
CA LEU A 35 35.49 3.59 -23.04
C LEU A 35 35.57 4.60 -24.18
N VAL A 36 34.82 5.70 -24.11
CA VAL A 36 34.84 6.76 -25.14
C VAL A 36 36.23 7.37 -25.26
N PHE A 37 36.90 7.63 -24.14
CA PHE A 37 38.28 8.13 -24.14
C PHE A 37 39.25 7.17 -24.83
N THR A 38 39.14 5.85 -24.59
CA THR A 38 40.02 4.88 -25.25
C THR A 38 39.76 4.75 -26.76
N VAL A 39 38.50 4.87 -27.18
CA VAL A 39 38.09 4.69 -28.59
C VAL A 39 38.29 5.97 -29.41
N PHE A 40 38.01 7.15 -28.83
CA PHE A 40 37.99 8.44 -29.53
C PHE A 40 38.97 9.48 -28.98
N GLY A 41 39.59 9.23 -27.81
CA GLY A 41 40.52 10.15 -27.16
C GLY A 41 41.97 10.07 -27.64
N HIS A 42 42.28 9.15 -28.57
CA HIS A 42 43.59 9.08 -29.21
C HIS A 42 43.68 10.14 -30.32
N PRO A 43 44.56 11.15 -30.22
CA PRO A 43 44.56 12.23 -31.18
C PRO A 43 45.61 12.02 -32.28
N TRP A 44 45.18 12.19 -33.53
CA TRP A 44 46.02 12.65 -34.64
C TRP A 44 46.27 14.19 -34.58
N ILE A 45 46.01 14.83 -33.42
CA ILE A 45 45.98 16.28 -33.19
C ILE A 45 47.23 16.72 -32.41
N ARG A 46 47.80 17.90 -32.75
CA ARG A 46 48.99 18.48 -32.10
C ARG A 46 48.79 18.63 -30.58
N MET A 47 49.82 18.32 -29.79
CA MET A 47 49.82 18.26 -28.30
C MET A 47 49.26 19.50 -27.57
N ALA A 48 49.17 20.67 -28.20
CA ALA A 48 48.75 21.92 -27.55
C ALA A 48 47.24 22.03 -27.28
N ASP A 49 46.38 21.37 -28.07
CA ASP A 49 44.91 21.41 -27.91
C ASP A 49 44.31 20.11 -27.31
N LEU A 50 45.18 19.16 -26.94
CA LEU A 50 44.78 17.84 -26.46
C LEU A 50 43.92 17.90 -25.19
N ALA A 51 44.36 18.69 -24.21
CA ALA A 51 43.68 18.78 -22.92
C ALA A 51 42.27 19.37 -23.07
N GLY A 52 42.13 20.44 -23.88
CA GLY A 52 40.84 21.07 -24.15
C GLY A 52 39.88 20.14 -24.91
N TYR A 53 40.37 19.38 -25.88
CA TYR A 53 39.58 18.38 -26.60
C TYR A 53 39.12 17.24 -25.68
N GLN A 54 40.02 16.69 -24.86
CA GLN A 54 39.73 15.58 -23.94
C GLN A 54 38.72 15.99 -22.86
N HIS A 55 38.87 17.19 -22.27
CA HIS A 55 37.89 17.69 -21.30
C HIS A 55 36.51 17.90 -21.93
N ARG A 56 36.43 18.44 -23.15
CA ARG A 56 35.16 18.59 -23.86
C ARG A 56 34.54 17.25 -24.19
N LEU A 57 35.32 16.29 -24.70
CA LEU A 57 34.86 14.94 -25.03
C LEU A 57 34.21 14.28 -23.81
N ILE A 58 34.92 14.23 -22.69
CA ILE A 58 34.41 13.65 -21.44
C ILE A 58 33.16 14.40 -20.96
N THR A 59 33.17 15.73 -20.96
CA THR A 59 32.00 16.50 -20.50
C THR A 59 30.75 16.19 -21.34
N PHE A 60 30.89 16.12 -22.67
CA PHE A 60 29.77 15.79 -23.55
C PHE A 60 29.31 14.34 -23.40
N THR A 61 30.23 13.40 -23.17
CA THR A 61 29.88 11.99 -22.97
C THR A 61 29.19 11.77 -21.63
N THR A 62 29.70 12.35 -20.55
CA THR A 62 29.06 12.33 -19.23
C THR A 62 27.64 12.89 -19.34
N LEU A 63 27.45 14.08 -19.92
CA LEU A 63 26.13 14.70 -20.08
C LEU A 63 25.22 13.87 -20.98
N GLY A 64 25.74 13.30 -22.07
CA GLY A 64 24.98 12.46 -23.00
C GLY A 64 24.50 11.15 -22.36
N VAL A 65 25.37 10.46 -21.61
CA VAL A 65 25.03 9.22 -20.89
C VAL A 65 24.03 9.50 -19.79
N LEU A 66 24.21 10.58 -19.01
CA LEU A 66 23.24 10.97 -17.99
C LEU A 66 21.89 11.33 -18.62
N ALA A 67 21.88 12.10 -19.71
CA ALA A 67 20.66 12.44 -20.43
C ALA A 67 19.95 11.19 -20.98
N LEU A 68 20.71 10.21 -21.47
CA LEU A 68 20.17 8.94 -21.94
C LEU A 68 19.55 8.14 -20.79
N ILE A 69 20.31 7.89 -19.71
CA ILE A 69 19.84 7.08 -18.57
C ILE A 69 18.60 7.74 -17.95
N PHE A 70 18.68 9.03 -17.61
CA PHE A 70 17.57 9.73 -16.98
C PHE A 70 16.41 10.00 -17.94
N GLY A 71 16.67 10.21 -19.23
CA GLY A 71 15.64 10.37 -20.25
C GLY A 71 14.82 9.09 -20.47
N CYS A 72 15.50 7.95 -20.63
CA CYS A 72 14.85 6.65 -20.73
C CYS A 72 14.14 6.27 -19.42
N ALA A 73 14.74 6.56 -18.27
CA ALA A 73 14.11 6.34 -16.98
C ALA A 73 12.85 7.19 -16.79
N PHE A 74 12.91 8.48 -17.13
CA PHE A 74 11.76 9.38 -17.09
C PHE A 74 10.65 8.91 -18.02
N TYR A 75 11.00 8.51 -19.25
CA TYR A 75 10.04 7.93 -20.21
C TYR A 75 9.34 6.69 -19.62
N ARG A 76 10.10 5.75 -19.06
CA ARG A 76 9.51 4.52 -18.48
C ARG A 76 8.63 4.82 -17.27
N ILE A 77 9.08 5.68 -16.35
CA ILE A 77 8.27 6.13 -15.21
C ILE A 77 6.97 6.75 -15.70
N HIS A 78 7.02 7.59 -16.75
CA HIS A 78 5.85 8.24 -17.32
C HIS A 78 4.88 7.25 -17.97
N SER A 79 5.40 6.22 -18.67
CA SER A 79 4.57 5.16 -19.27
C SER A 79 3.82 4.34 -18.23
N LEU A 80 4.45 4.02 -17.11
CA LEU A 80 3.83 3.27 -16.00
C LEU A 80 2.88 4.11 -15.16
N ALA A 81 2.73 5.40 -15.49
CA ALA A 81 1.98 6.37 -14.71
C ALA A 81 0.58 6.66 -15.24
N GLU A 82 0.09 5.79 -16.12
CA GLU A 82 -1.29 5.79 -16.60
C GLU A 82 -2.27 5.16 -15.59
N GLY A 83 -1.77 4.57 -14.49
CA GLY A 83 -2.56 4.14 -13.31
C GLY A 83 -2.30 2.68 -12.94
N GLY A 84 -2.82 2.24 -11.78
CA GLY A 84 -2.74 0.84 -11.36
C GLY A 84 -3.42 -0.12 -12.34
N SER A 85 -4.54 0.30 -12.93
CA SER A 85 -5.32 -0.47 -13.91
C SER A 85 -4.52 -0.79 -15.17
N ALA A 86 -3.72 0.17 -15.67
CA ALA A 86 -2.89 -0.04 -16.86
C ALA A 86 -1.85 -1.15 -16.63
N VAL A 87 -1.24 -1.20 -15.43
CA VAL A 87 -0.29 -2.26 -15.05
C VAL A 87 -0.99 -3.61 -14.95
N ALA A 88 -2.23 -3.64 -14.43
CA ALA A 88 -3.02 -4.88 -14.38
C ALA A 88 -3.39 -5.38 -15.78
N GLU A 89 -3.74 -4.48 -16.69
CA GLU A 89 -4.08 -4.82 -18.08
C GLU A 89 -2.84 -5.27 -18.89
N ASP A 90 -1.67 -4.67 -18.63
CA ASP A 90 -0.38 -5.08 -19.23
C ASP A 90 0.00 -6.54 -18.92
N VAL A 91 -0.51 -7.10 -17.82
CA VAL A 91 -0.32 -8.52 -17.44
C VAL A 91 -1.53 -9.40 -17.76
N ASN A 92 -2.43 -8.95 -18.65
CA ASN A 92 -3.67 -9.63 -19.03
C ASN A 92 -4.68 -9.80 -17.88
N GLY A 93 -4.65 -8.91 -16.88
CA GLY A 93 -5.67 -8.83 -15.85
C GLY A 93 -7.00 -8.34 -16.43
N ILE A 94 -8.10 -8.94 -15.99
CA ILE A 94 -9.47 -8.57 -16.35
C ILE A 94 -10.14 -7.93 -15.14
N PRO A 95 -10.81 -6.77 -15.29
CA PRO A 95 -11.49 -6.12 -14.18
C PRO A 95 -12.67 -6.96 -13.66
N VAL A 96 -12.82 -7.02 -12.33
CA VAL A 96 -13.95 -7.70 -11.68
C VAL A 96 -15.14 -6.75 -11.62
N PRO A 97 -16.26 -7.07 -12.29
CA PRO A 97 -17.43 -6.19 -12.31
C PRO A 97 -18.05 -6.02 -10.91
N PRO A 98 -18.78 -4.92 -10.65
CA PRO A 98 -19.45 -4.70 -9.36
C PRO A 98 -20.58 -5.70 -9.08
N ASP A 99 -21.31 -6.09 -10.14
CA ASP A 99 -22.48 -6.96 -10.08
C ASP A 99 -22.09 -8.42 -10.39
N VAL A 100 -21.18 -8.99 -9.58
CA VAL A 100 -20.63 -10.34 -9.83
C VAL A 100 -21.51 -11.46 -9.28
N THR A 101 -21.86 -12.40 -10.15
CA THR A 101 -22.66 -13.60 -9.81
C THR A 101 -21.78 -14.75 -9.32
N ASP A 102 -20.56 -14.86 -9.84
CA ASP A 102 -19.59 -15.89 -9.45
C ASP A 102 -19.26 -15.79 -7.94
N PRO A 103 -19.49 -16.86 -7.16
CA PRO A 103 -19.17 -16.91 -5.73
C PRO A 103 -17.70 -16.59 -5.41
N LYS A 104 -16.74 -17.04 -6.23
CA LYS A 104 -15.30 -16.83 -5.99
C LYS A 104 -14.94 -15.36 -6.14
N LEU A 105 -15.41 -14.72 -7.20
CA LEU A 105 -15.19 -13.30 -7.43
C LEU A 105 -15.93 -12.43 -6.40
N ARG A 106 -17.10 -12.87 -5.93
CA ARG A 106 -17.81 -12.21 -4.83
C ARG A 106 -17.02 -12.30 -3.53
N GLN A 107 -16.44 -13.46 -3.23
CA GLN A 107 -15.58 -13.64 -2.06
C GLN A 107 -14.34 -12.75 -2.14
N LEU A 108 -13.66 -12.71 -3.29
CA LEU A 108 -12.51 -11.82 -3.50
C LEU A 108 -12.86 -10.37 -3.22
N ARG A 109 -13.97 -9.88 -3.80
CA ARG A 109 -14.47 -8.53 -3.56
C ARG A 109 -14.77 -8.30 -2.09
N ASN A 110 -15.41 -9.25 -1.42
CA ASN A 110 -15.72 -9.13 -0.01
C ASN A 110 -14.47 -9.00 0.85
N VAL A 111 -13.47 -9.85 0.60
CA VAL A 111 -12.17 -9.82 1.29
C VAL A 111 -11.46 -8.48 1.08
N ILE A 112 -11.38 -7.99 -0.17
CA ILE A 112 -10.74 -6.70 -0.48
C ILE A 112 -11.46 -5.54 0.20
N GLU A 113 -12.80 -5.50 0.15
CA GLU A 113 -13.60 -4.46 0.79
C GLU A 113 -13.43 -4.48 2.32
N GLU A 114 -13.39 -5.66 2.94
CA GLU A 114 -13.17 -5.80 4.39
C GLU A 114 -11.76 -5.37 4.81
N VAL A 115 -10.73 -5.72 4.04
CA VAL A 115 -9.35 -5.29 4.29
C VAL A 115 -9.23 -3.78 4.15
N ALA A 116 -9.86 -3.17 3.13
CA ALA A 116 -9.89 -1.71 2.95
C ALA A 116 -10.52 -0.98 4.15
N ILE A 117 -11.63 -1.51 4.69
CA ILE A 117 -12.28 -0.97 5.88
C ILE A 117 -11.36 -1.08 7.10
N ALA A 118 -10.71 -2.24 7.27
CA ALA A 118 -9.81 -2.49 8.39
C ALA A 118 -8.52 -1.63 8.33
N SER A 119 -7.97 -1.41 7.14
CA SER A 119 -6.79 -0.59 6.90
C SER A 119 -7.11 0.92 6.85
N GLY A 120 -8.38 1.30 6.71
CA GLY A 120 -8.82 2.70 6.60
C GLY A 120 -8.47 3.34 5.26
N THR A 121 -8.30 2.54 4.20
CA THR A 121 -7.96 2.99 2.85
C THR A 121 -9.17 2.95 1.93
N PRO A 122 -9.18 3.72 0.83
CA PRO A 122 -10.19 3.52 -0.21
C PRO A 122 -10.10 2.09 -0.77
N VAL A 123 -11.23 1.57 -1.24
CA VAL A 123 -11.23 0.27 -1.94
C VAL A 123 -10.48 0.42 -3.27
N PRO A 124 -9.50 -0.44 -3.57
CA PRO A 124 -8.78 -0.42 -4.84
C PRO A 124 -9.61 -1.04 -5.97
N ASP A 125 -9.21 -0.77 -7.21
CA ASP A 125 -9.77 -1.46 -8.37
C ASP A 125 -9.35 -2.94 -8.35
N ILE A 126 -10.26 -3.86 -8.69
CA ILE A 126 -10.07 -5.31 -8.50
C ILE A 126 -9.92 -5.98 -9.86
N TYR A 127 -8.83 -6.72 -10.05
CA TYR A 127 -8.52 -7.45 -11.28
C TYR A 127 -8.20 -8.92 -11.00
N VAL A 128 -8.44 -9.78 -12.00
CA VAL A 128 -8.08 -11.21 -11.96
C VAL A 128 -7.28 -11.58 -13.21
N MET A 129 -6.24 -12.40 -13.06
CA MET A 129 -5.50 -13.03 -14.16
C MET A 129 -6.02 -14.47 -14.36
N PRO A 130 -7.00 -14.69 -15.26
CA PRO A 130 -7.70 -15.98 -15.37
C PRO A 130 -6.83 -17.10 -15.95
N GLN A 131 -5.76 -16.76 -16.66
CA GLN A 131 -4.87 -17.73 -17.32
C GLN A 131 -3.72 -18.21 -16.42
N GLU A 132 -3.61 -17.67 -15.21
CA GLU A 132 -2.48 -17.91 -14.31
C GLU A 132 -2.88 -18.83 -13.15
N ALA A 133 -2.36 -20.06 -13.18
CA ALA A 133 -2.65 -21.10 -12.19
C ALA A 133 -1.76 -21.02 -10.94
N GLY A 134 -0.61 -20.34 -11.00
CA GLY A 134 0.23 -20.11 -9.82
C GLY A 134 -0.48 -19.22 -8.80
N ILE A 135 -0.23 -19.43 -7.50
CA ILE A 135 -0.77 -18.60 -6.43
C ILE A 135 0.05 -17.31 -6.35
N ASN A 136 -0.53 -16.22 -6.86
CA ASN A 136 0.08 -14.90 -6.85
C ASN A 136 -0.94 -13.75 -6.79
N ALA A 137 -0.50 -12.60 -6.27
CA ALA A 137 -1.25 -11.36 -6.22
C ALA A 137 -0.27 -10.18 -6.28
N PHE A 138 -0.74 -9.00 -6.65
CA PHE A 138 0.07 -7.78 -6.55
C PHE A 138 -0.79 -6.52 -6.42
N ALA A 139 -0.19 -5.48 -5.84
CA ALA A 139 -0.69 -4.12 -5.86
C ALA A 139 0.07 -3.23 -6.87
N ALA A 140 -0.67 -2.47 -7.67
CA ALA A 140 -0.13 -1.48 -8.60
C ALA A 140 -0.84 -0.12 -8.46
N GLY A 141 -0.13 0.96 -8.81
CA GLY A 141 -0.64 2.33 -8.71
C GLY A 141 0.40 3.32 -8.18
N TYR A 142 0.02 4.59 -8.08
CA TYR A 142 0.91 5.67 -7.62
C TYR A 142 0.64 6.17 -6.19
N SER A 143 -0.59 6.00 -5.72
CA SER A 143 -1.09 6.34 -4.39
C SER A 143 -2.21 5.37 -4.00
N ALA A 144 -2.66 5.41 -2.74
CA ALA A 144 -3.76 4.56 -2.28
C ALA A 144 -5.07 4.80 -3.04
N SER A 145 -5.33 6.04 -3.45
CA SER A 145 -6.52 6.42 -4.22
C SER A 145 -6.51 5.94 -5.68
N ASP A 146 -5.36 5.51 -6.20
CA ASP A 146 -5.19 4.94 -7.54
C ASP A 146 -4.68 3.49 -7.48
N ALA A 147 -4.84 2.84 -6.32
CA ALA A 147 -4.40 1.48 -6.13
C ALA A 147 -5.31 0.51 -6.89
N THR A 148 -4.68 -0.50 -7.48
CA THR A 148 -5.30 -1.66 -8.12
C THR A 148 -4.72 -2.90 -7.50
N ILE A 149 -5.56 -3.85 -7.14
CA ILE A 149 -5.14 -5.18 -6.68
C ILE A 149 -5.52 -6.19 -7.75
N CYS A 150 -4.53 -6.95 -8.19
CA CYS A 150 -4.68 -8.00 -9.16
C CYS A 150 -4.34 -9.35 -8.52
N VAL A 151 -5.19 -10.36 -8.70
CA VAL A 151 -4.97 -11.72 -8.20
C VAL A 151 -4.97 -12.73 -9.34
N THR A 152 -4.19 -13.79 -9.20
CA THR A 152 -4.23 -14.95 -10.11
C THR A 152 -5.48 -15.80 -9.93
N GLN A 153 -5.82 -16.60 -10.93
CA GLN A 153 -6.82 -17.64 -10.80
C GLN A 153 -6.40 -18.68 -9.74
N GLY A 154 -5.10 -19.00 -9.65
CA GLY A 154 -4.54 -19.87 -8.61
C GLY A 154 -4.88 -19.43 -7.18
N CYS A 155 -4.89 -18.13 -6.90
CA CYS A 155 -5.34 -17.61 -5.61
C CYS A 155 -6.81 -17.94 -5.31
N LEU A 156 -7.70 -17.89 -6.31
CA LEU A 156 -9.13 -18.16 -6.14
C LEU A 156 -9.44 -19.65 -6.03
N ASP A 157 -8.59 -20.49 -6.62
CA ASP A 157 -8.80 -21.94 -6.67
C ASP A 157 -8.19 -22.66 -5.47
N HIS A 158 -7.03 -22.20 -4.99
CA HIS A 158 -6.29 -22.91 -3.94
C HIS A 158 -6.41 -22.30 -2.55
N LEU A 159 -6.63 -20.99 -2.42
CA LEU A 159 -6.63 -20.34 -1.10
C LEU A 159 -8.00 -20.43 -0.44
N THR A 160 -7.99 -20.71 0.87
CA THR A 160 -9.18 -20.50 1.69
C THR A 160 -9.46 -19.00 1.80
N ARG A 161 -10.65 -18.65 2.28
CA ARG A 161 -11.02 -17.26 2.52
C ARG A 161 -10.01 -16.52 3.41
N ASP A 162 -9.56 -17.17 4.49
CA ASP A 162 -8.63 -16.59 5.47
C ASP A 162 -7.21 -16.45 4.91
N GLU A 163 -6.80 -17.39 4.07
CA GLU A 163 -5.52 -17.33 3.36
C GLU A 163 -5.53 -16.23 2.30
N LEU A 164 -6.60 -16.14 1.50
CA LEU A 164 -6.80 -15.05 0.55
C LEU A 164 -6.78 -13.70 1.27
N GLN A 165 -7.44 -13.60 2.42
CA GLN A 165 -7.41 -12.40 3.25
C GLN A 165 -6.01 -12.05 3.76
N GLY A 166 -5.20 -13.05 4.12
CA GLY A 166 -3.79 -12.87 4.45
C GLY A 166 -2.96 -12.30 3.30
N VAL A 167 -3.14 -12.83 2.10
CA VAL A 167 -2.47 -12.35 0.87
C VAL A 167 -2.93 -10.92 0.54
N ILE A 168 -4.23 -10.65 0.54
CA ILE A 168 -4.76 -9.30 0.25
C ILE A 168 -4.27 -8.29 1.30
N ALA A 169 -4.26 -8.64 2.60
CA ALA A 169 -3.74 -7.76 3.64
C ALA A 169 -2.24 -7.44 3.46
N HIS A 170 -1.46 -8.39 2.95
CA HIS A 170 -0.07 -8.16 2.57
C HIS A 170 0.02 -7.16 1.40
N GLU A 171 -0.79 -7.30 0.35
CA GLU A 171 -0.81 -6.35 -0.78
C GLU A 171 -1.25 -4.94 -0.35
N PHE A 172 -2.23 -4.81 0.56
CA PHE A 172 -2.62 -3.50 1.11
C PHE A 172 -1.48 -2.83 1.89
N SER A 173 -0.57 -3.59 2.50
CA SER A 173 0.62 -3.01 3.12
C SER A 173 1.50 -2.30 2.09
N HIS A 174 1.66 -2.86 0.90
CA HIS A 174 2.43 -2.20 -0.17
C HIS A 174 1.75 -0.91 -0.65
N VAL A 175 0.42 -0.90 -0.71
CA VAL A 175 -0.35 0.30 -1.00
C VAL A 175 -0.08 1.40 0.04
N LEU A 176 -0.24 1.06 1.32
CA LEU A 176 -0.13 2.01 2.44
C LEU A 176 1.30 2.53 2.67
N ASN A 177 2.30 1.66 2.50
CA ASN A 177 3.69 2.04 2.73
C ASN A 177 4.34 2.69 1.48
N GLY A 178 3.58 2.94 0.41
CA GLY A 178 4.06 3.59 -0.81
C GLY A 178 5.07 2.74 -1.60
N ASP A 179 5.01 1.42 -1.46
CA ASP A 179 5.87 0.47 -2.20
C ASP A 179 5.71 0.63 -3.71
N MET A 180 4.48 0.78 -4.17
CA MET A 180 4.16 0.85 -5.59
C MET A 180 4.93 1.97 -6.30
N ARG A 181 4.98 3.16 -5.69
CA ARG A 181 5.74 4.31 -6.22
C ARG A 181 7.24 4.07 -6.21
N LEU A 182 7.77 3.47 -5.14
CA LEU A 182 9.18 3.12 -5.05
C LEU A 182 9.57 2.14 -6.16
N ASN A 183 8.76 1.09 -6.35
CA ASN A 183 8.94 0.07 -7.37
C ASN A 183 8.92 0.67 -8.79
N ILE A 184 7.98 1.56 -9.09
CA ILE A 184 7.92 2.24 -10.40
C ILE A 184 9.18 3.11 -10.64
N ARG A 185 9.69 3.80 -9.63
CA ARG A 185 10.95 4.58 -9.75
C ARG A 185 12.15 3.67 -9.99
N LEU A 186 12.25 2.56 -9.27
CA LEU A 186 13.33 1.57 -9.45
C LEU A 186 13.27 0.93 -10.84
N MET A 187 12.09 0.51 -11.30
CA MET A 187 11.87 -0.01 -12.65
C MET A 187 12.34 0.97 -13.72
N GLY A 188 11.92 2.23 -13.63
CA GLY A 188 12.32 3.24 -14.61
C GLY A 188 13.83 3.45 -14.64
N LEU A 189 14.46 3.52 -13.48
CA LEU A 189 15.90 3.71 -13.38
C LEU A 189 16.69 2.51 -13.94
N LEU A 190 16.23 1.28 -13.67
CA LEU A 190 16.79 0.08 -14.28
C LEU A 190 16.61 0.05 -15.80
N TYR A 191 15.46 0.49 -16.30
CA TYR A 191 15.21 0.65 -17.74
C TYR A 191 16.19 1.65 -18.36
N GLY A 192 16.48 2.76 -17.67
CA GLY A 192 17.48 3.73 -18.08
C GLY A 192 18.89 3.14 -18.20
N ILE A 193 19.30 2.29 -17.25
CA ILE A 193 20.60 1.59 -17.32
C ILE A 193 20.59 0.54 -18.44
N MET A 194 19.50 -0.22 -18.59
CA MET A 194 19.35 -1.24 -19.63
C MET A 194 19.43 -0.66 -21.04
N ALA A 195 18.97 0.59 -21.23
CA ALA A 195 19.02 1.29 -22.51
C ALA A 195 20.44 1.34 -23.09
N LEU A 196 21.48 1.39 -22.25
CA LEU A 196 22.88 1.33 -22.70
C LEU A 196 23.17 0.02 -23.45
N SER A 197 22.73 -1.11 -22.92
CA SER A 197 22.92 -2.42 -23.56
C SER A 197 22.14 -2.55 -24.86
N VAL A 198 20.91 -2.00 -24.89
CA VAL A 198 20.06 -2.00 -26.09
C VAL A 198 20.71 -1.17 -27.21
N ILE A 199 21.18 0.04 -26.88
CA ILE A 199 21.89 0.91 -27.83
C ILE A 199 23.21 0.27 -28.28
N GLY A 200 23.97 -0.31 -27.35
CA GLY A 200 25.20 -1.03 -27.69
C GLY A 200 24.96 -2.17 -28.68
N ARG A 201 23.87 -2.91 -28.52
CA ARG A 201 23.44 -3.95 -29.46
C ARG A 201 23.10 -3.39 -30.83
N GLN A 202 22.40 -2.26 -30.89
CA GLN A 202 22.10 -1.58 -32.15
C GLN A 202 23.39 -1.18 -32.87
N PHE A 203 24.36 -0.57 -32.18
CA PHE A 203 25.67 -0.21 -32.75
C PHE A 203 26.47 -1.43 -33.23
N ALA A 204 26.49 -2.52 -32.45
CA ALA A 204 27.19 -3.74 -32.83
C ALA A 204 26.55 -4.41 -34.06
N TRP A 205 25.22 -4.41 -34.15
CA TRP A 205 24.49 -5.01 -35.27
C TRP A 205 24.63 -4.21 -36.57
N THR A 206 24.45 -2.88 -36.51
CA THR A 206 24.62 -2.01 -37.69
C THR A 206 26.06 -2.01 -38.22
N SER A 207 27.04 -2.28 -37.36
CA SER A 207 28.45 -2.42 -37.75
C SER A 207 28.77 -3.76 -38.44
N ASN A 208 27.89 -4.76 -38.35
CA ASN A 208 28.10 -6.13 -38.84
C ASN A 208 27.39 -6.44 -40.18
N GLY A 209 26.53 -5.55 -40.69
CA GLY A 209 25.73 -5.75 -41.90
C GLY A 209 26.25 -4.96 -43.11
N GLY A 210 27.04 -5.59 -43.98
CA GLY A 210 27.35 -5.07 -45.32
C GLY A 210 28.71 -5.52 -45.89
N TYR A 211 28.67 -6.20 -47.04
CA TYR A 211 29.82 -6.54 -47.90
C TYR A 211 30.12 -5.32 -48.78
N GLU A 212 31.24 -4.59 -48.59
CA GLU A 212 31.79 -3.61 -49.57
C GLU A 212 33.09 -2.91 -49.09
N ASP A 213 33.75 -2.20 -50.02
CA ASP A 213 35.14 -2.42 -50.48
C ASP A 213 36.13 -1.27 -50.13
N SER A 214 35.96 -0.55 -49.00
CA SER A 214 36.84 0.58 -48.64
C SER A 214 37.51 0.48 -47.26
N GLU A 215 38.84 0.68 -47.19
CA GLU A 215 39.65 0.56 -45.96
C GLU A 215 39.20 1.50 -44.83
N ARG A 216 38.86 2.77 -45.14
CA ARG A 216 38.37 3.74 -44.12
C ARG A 216 37.02 3.35 -43.54
N GLN A 217 36.20 2.64 -44.30
CA GLN A 217 34.88 2.19 -43.86
C GLN A 217 34.98 0.89 -43.04
N ALA A 218 36.02 0.08 -43.26
CA ALA A 218 36.35 -1.07 -42.41
C ALA A 218 36.81 -0.64 -41.00
N GLU A 219 37.66 0.39 -40.90
CA GLU A 219 38.12 0.93 -39.61
C GLU A 219 36.96 1.46 -38.76
N ASN A 220 36.06 2.25 -39.36
CA ASN A 220 34.87 2.78 -38.69
C ASN A 220 33.89 1.68 -38.22
N LYS A 221 33.80 0.56 -38.95
CA LYS A 221 32.98 -0.61 -38.54
C LYS A 221 33.58 -1.30 -37.31
N VAL A 222 34.90 -1.49 -37.27
CA VAL A 222 35.58 -2.09 -36.11
C VAL A 222 35.41 -1.20 -34.87
N ILE A 223 35.59 0.11 -35.04
CA ILE A 223 35.38 1.10 -33.97
C ILE A 223 33.93 1.07 -33.46
N GLY A 224 32.95 1.07 -34.37
CA GLY A 224 31.53 0.99 -34.01
C GLY A 224 31.15 -0.31 -33.30
N TYR A 225 31.72 -1.44 -33.72
CA TYR A 225 31.53 -2.73 -33.08
C TYR A 225 32.15 -2.78 -31.68
N MET A 226 33.39 -2.32 -31.50
CA MET A 226 34.05 -2.26 -30.19
C MET A 226 33.29 -1.34 -29.23
N PHE A 227 32.83 -0.18 -29.72
CA PHE A 227 32.00 0.74 -28.96
C PHE A 227 30.67 0.10 -28.54
N GLY A 228 29.98 -0.54 -29.48
CA GLY A 228 28.74 -1.27 -29.22
C GLY A 228 28.91 -2.38 -28.18
N MET A 229 29.97 -3.19 -28.31
CA MET A 229 30.31 -4.24 -27.35
C MET A 229 30.63 -3.69 -25.96
N GLY A 230 31.36 -2.58 -25.88
CA GLY A 230 31.64 -1.91 -24.60
C GLY A 230 30.36 -1.44 -23.91
N PHE A 231 29.41 -0.86 -24.65
CA PHE A 231 28.10 -0.47 -24.12
C PHE A 231 27.27 -1.66 -23.64
N ILE A 232 27.28 -2.78 -24.38
CA ILE A 232 26.61 -4.02 -23.96
C ILE A 232 27.19 -4.51 -22.63
N VAL A 233 28.52 -4.59 -22.50
CA VAL A 233 29.18 -5.09 -21.29
C VAL A 233 28.89 -4.17 -20.11
N ILE A 234 29.12 -2.86 -20.25
CA ILE A 234 28.91 -1.89 -19.17
C ILE A 234 27.43 -1.84 -18.77
N GLY A 235 26.53 -1.75 -19.74
CA GLY A 235 25.08 -1.73 -19.48
C GLY A 235 24.58 -3.00 -18.82
N SER A 236 25.08 -4.18 -19.22
CA SER A 236 24.65 -5.47 -18.66
C SER A 236 25.16 -5.65 -17.23
N ILE A 237 26.40 -5.25 -16.95
CA ILE A 237 26.96 -5.25 -15.58
C ILE A 237 26.18 -4.25 -14.70
N GLY A 238 25.94 -3.04 -15.22
CA GLY A 238 25.14 -2.04 -14.52
C GLY A 238 23.74 -2.54 -14.17
N TYR A 239 23.06 -3.15 -15.14
CA TYR A 239 21.73 -3.74 -14.97
C TYR A 239 21.75 -4.88 -13.94
N PHE A 240 22.76 -5.77 -13.99
CA PHE A 240 22.95 -6.85 -13.03
C PHE A 240 23.03 -6.33 -11.58
N PHE A 241 23.90 -5.35 -11.31
CA PHE A 241 24.04 -4.79 -9.97
C PHE A 241 22.81 -3.97 -9.56
N GLY A 242 22.19 -3.25 -10.50
CA GLY A 242 20.94 -2.55 -10.26
C GLY A 242 19.83 -3.50 -9.81
N ARG A 243 19.67 -4.66 -10.49
CA ARG A 243 18.73 -5.72 -10.12
C ARG A 243 19.02 -6.29 -8.73
N LEU A 244 20.30 -6.45 -8.36
CA LEU A 244 20.68 -6.93 -7.03
C LEU A 244 20.27 -5.93 -5.93
N ILE A 245 20.46 -4.63 -6.18
CA ILE A 245 20.01 -3.55 -5.26
C ILE A 245 18.49 -3.56 -5.15
N GLN A 246 17.76 -3.64 -6.28
CA GLN A 246 16.30 -3.70 -6.28
C GLN A 246 15.79 -4.90 -5.46
N ALA A 247 16.36 -6.09 -5.67
CA ALA A 247 15.99 -7.29 -4.93
C ALA A 247 16.25 -7.14 -3.42
N ALA A 248 17.35 -6.51 -3.01
CA ALA A 248 17.62 -6.22 -1.61
C ALA A 248 16.64 -5.22 -0.98
N VAL A 249 16.21 -4.20 -1.74
CA VAL A 249 15.14 -3.27 -1.32
C VAL A 249 13.83 -4.03 -1.14
N ALA A 250 13.39 -4.79 -2.14
CA ALA A 250 12.15 -5.56 -2.09
C ALA A 250 12.11 -6.49 -0.87
N ARG A 251 13.13 -7.33 -0.67
CA ARG A 251 13.21 -8.26 0.47
C ARG A 251 13.12 -7.59 1.84
N SER A 252 13.67 -6.39 1.98
CA SER A 252 13.61 -5.65 3.25
C SER A 252 12.17 -5.24 3.58
N ARG A 253 11.39 -4.91 2.56
CA ARG A 253 10.01 -4.42 2.66
C ARG A 253 8.99 -5.53 2.88
N GLU A 254 9.24 -6.72 2.34
CA GLU A 254 8.43 -7.93 2.60
C GLU A 254 8.25 -8.20 4.09
N SER A 255 9.30 -8.02 4.89
CA SER A 255 9.23 -8.27 6.33
C SER A 255 8.28 -7.32 7.08
N LEU A 256 8.14 -6.10 6.55
CA LEU A 256 7.20 -5.11 7.05
C LEU A 256 5.80 -5.39 6.52
N ALA A 257 5.68 -5.84 5.27
CA ALA A 257 4.41 -6.26 4.69
C ALA A 257 3.79 -7.46 5.41
N ASP A 258 4.57 -8.48 5.76
CA ASP A 258 4.11 -9.61 6.56
C ASP A 258 3.65 -9.16 7.96
N ALA A 259 4.36 -8.22 8.58
CA ALA A 259 3.98 -7.69 9.89
C ALA A 259 2.70 -6.84 9.81
N SER A 260 2.55 -6.00 8.78
CA SER A 260 1.34 -5.23 8.50
C SER A 260 0.16 -6.14 8.15
N ALA A 261 0.38 -7.21 7.40
CA ALA A 261 -0.65 -8.19 7.10
C ALA A 261 -1.19 -8.80 8.39
N VAL A 262 -0.32 -9.27 9.30
CA VAL A 262 -0.71 -9.77 10.63
C VAL A 262 -1.33 -8.68 11.48
N GLN A 263 -0.85 -7.43 11.39
CA GLN A 263 -1.47 -6.32 12.09
C GLN A 263 -2.90 -6.14 11.61
N PHE A 264 -3.11 -6.04 10.30
CA PHE A 264 -4.43 -5.95 9.72
C PHE A 264 -5.22 -7.16 10.19
N THR A 265 -4.90 -8.39 9.72
CA THR A 265 -5.61 -9.69 9.89
C THR A 265 -5.79 -10.16 11.34
N ARG A 266 -4.88 -9.73 12.23
CA ARG A 266 -4.65 -10.26 13.59
C ARG A 266 -4.42 -11.76 13.66
N GLN A 267 -4.15 -12.40 12.53
CA GLN A 267 -3.86 -13.82 12.46
C GLN A 267 -2.64 -14.07 11.60
N THR A 268 -1.76 -14.94 12.09
CA THR A 268 -0.60 -15.41 11.33
C THR A 268 -0.98 -16.56 10.40
N SER A 269 -2.00 -17.35 10.77
CA SER A 269 -2.46 -18.55 10.06
C SER A 269 -2.85 -18.29 8.62
N GLY A 270 -3.56 -17.20 8.30
CA GLY A 270 -3.96 -16.88 6.93
C GLY A 270 -2.77 -16.70 6.00
N ILE A 271 -1.85 -15.79 6.33
CA ILE A 271 -0.66 -15.54 5.50
C ILE A 271 0.31 -16.74 5.51
N ALA A 272 0.50 -17.40 6.66
CA ALA A 272 1.35 -18.59 6.75
C ALA A 272 0.78 -19.78 5.97
N GLY A 273 -0.54 -19.97 5.97
CA GLY A 273 -1.27 -20.98 5.21
C GLY A 273 -1.10 -20.78 3.71
N ALA A 274 -1.30 -19.56 3.22
CA ALA A 274 -1.05 -19.21 1.82
C ALA A 274 0.40 -19.51 1.39
N LEU A 275 1.39 -19.15 2.22
CA LEU A 275 2.80 -19.44 1.95
C LEU A 275 3.11 -20.94 1.93
N LYS A 276 2.48 -21.73 2.82
CA LYS A 276 2.60 -23.20 2.83
C LYS A 276 2.00 -23.81 1.57
N LYS A 277 0.86 -23.31 1.07
CA LYS A 277 0.26 -23.76 -0.19
C LYS A 277 1.12 -23.41 -1.39
N ILE A 278 1.70 -22.21 -1.44
CA ILE A 278 2.68 -21.84 -2.47
C ILE A 278 3.87 -22.81 -2.48
N ALA A 279 4.34 -23.26 -1.32
CA ALA A 279 5.46 -24.18 -1.21
C ALA A 279 5.16 -25.61 -1.71
N VAL A 280 3.88 -25.95 -1.92
CA VAL A 280 3.40 -27.31 -2.16
C VAL A 280 2.72 -27.46 -3.52
N VAL A 281 2.06 -26.42 -4.02
CA VAL A 281 1.41 -26.44 -5.35
C VAL A 281 2.49 -26.56 -6.44
N PRO A 282 2.32 -27.43 -7.46
CA PRO A 282 3.32 -27.64 -8.51
C PRO A 282 3.70 -26.36 -9.27
N GLU A 283 2.71 -25.51 -9.53
CA GLU A 283 2.85 -24.20 -10.16
C GLU A 283 3.50 -23.17 -9.23
N GLY A 284 3.45 -23.41 -7.91
CA GLY A 284 3.96 -22.51 -6.88
C GLY A 284 3.39 -21.10 -7.03
N SER A 285 4.27 -20.11 -7.21
CA SER A 285 3.92 -18.71 -7.49
C SER A 285 4.30 -18.28 -8.92
N LEU A 286 4.57 -19.25 -9.80
CA LEU A 286 5.07 -19.01 -11.15
C LEU A 286 3.99 -18.40 -12.06
N LEU A 287 4.37 -17.42 -12.89
CA LEU A 287 3.49 -16.76 -13.87
C LEU A 287 3.94 -17.03 -15.31
N GLN A 288 3.00 -17.20 -16.24
CA GLN A 288 3.29 -17.45 -17.67
C GLN A 288 3.37 -16.17 -18.52
N VAL A 289 3.12 -14.99 -17.93
CA VAL A 289 3.17 -13.68 -18.61
C VAL A 289 4.55 -13.38 -19.23
N GLY A 290 4.55 -12.84 -20.47
CA GLY A 290 5.77 -12.52 -21.22
C GLY A 290 6.68 -11.45 -20.60
N ASN A 291 6.14 -10.57 -19.74
CA ASN A 291 6.89 -9.50 -19.07
C ASN A 291 7.26 -9.82 -17.60
N ARG A 292 7.37 -11.11 -17.28
CA ARG A 292 7.58 -11.64 -15.92
C ARG A 292 8.66 -10.94 -15.10
N HIS A 293 9.84 -10.70 -15.70
CA HIS A 293 10.97 -10.12 -14.96
C HIS A 293 10.75 -8.67 -14.54
N GLU A 294 9.93 -7.91 -15.28
CA GLU A 294 9.58 -6.54 -14.93
C GLU A 294 8.62 -6.52 -13.74
N VAL A 295 7.59 -7.37 -13.74
CA VAL A 295 6.55 -7.40 -12.70
C VAL A 295 6.89 -8.26 -11.49
N ALA A 296 7.94 -9.09 -11.58
CA ALA A 296 8.40 -10.04 -10.55
C ALA A 296 8.44 -9.49 -9.12
N HIS A 297 8.87 -8.24 -8.95
CA HIS A 297 9.07 -7.62 -7.64
C HIS A 297 7.81 -6.97 -7.05
N MET A 298 6.71 -6.96 -7.80
CA MET A 298 5.40 -6.51 -7.32
C MET A 298 4.56 -7.69 -6.81
N MET A 299 4.94 -8.91 -7.17
CA MET A 299 4.19 -10.13 -6.89
C MET A 299 4.28 -10.55 -5.42
N PHE A 300 3.29 -11.26 -4.90
CA PHE A 300 3.26 -11.79 -3.53
C PHE A 300 4.29 -12.91 -3.30
N GLY A 301 4.57 -13.70 -4.34
CA GLY A 301 5.53 -14.80 -4.31
C GLY A 301 6.55 -14.72 -5.44
N ASP A 302 7.68 -15.43 -5.24
CA ASP A 302 8.80 -15.40 -6.18
C ASP A 302 8.38 -16.03 -7.51
N VAL A 303 8.50 -15.24 -8.58
CA VAL A 303 8.22 -15.69 -9.93
C VAL A 303 9.44 -16.35 -10.58
N ASP A 304 10.65 -16.27 -10.04
CA ASP A 304 11.85 -16.84 -10.68
C ASP A 304 12.49 -17.92 -9.79
N ALA A 305 12.18 -19.20 -10.03
CA ALA A 305 12.69 -20.32 -9.24
C ALA A 305 14.22 -20.58 -9.35
N PHE A 306 14.91 -19.97 -10.33
CA PHE A 306 16.25 -20.40 -10.72
C PHE A 306 17.43 -19.62 -10.10
N ASN A 307 17.25 -18.43 -9.50
CA ASN A 307 18.37 -17.63 -8.96
C ASN A 307 18.03 -16.88 -7.66
N SER A 308 18.45 -17.44 -6.52
CA SER A 308 18.25 -16.84 -5.18
C SER A 308 18.84 -15.43 -5.00
N TRP A 309 19.82 -15.04 -5.83
CA TRP A 309 20.43 -13.70 -5.77
C TRP A 309 19.50 -12.60 -6.28
N PHE A 310 18.61 -12.94 -7.23
CA PHE A 310 17.63 -12.02 -7.81
C PHE A 310 16.24 -12.15 -7.21
N SER A 311 16.02 -13.11 -6.30
CA SER A 311 14.75 -13.27 -5.59
C SER A 311 14.35 -11.97 -4.89
N THR A 312 13.18 -11.44 -5.29
CA THR A 312 12.60 -10.22 -4.73
C THR A 312 11.94 -10.46 -3.38
N HIS A 313 11.66 -11.73 -3.07
CA HIS A 313 11.09 -12.18 -1.81
C HIS A 313 12.11 -12.94 -0.98
N PRO A 314 12.07 -12.84 0.37
CA PRO A 314 12.80 -13.74 1.25
C PRO A 314 12.37 -15.20 1.00
N PRO A 315 13.23 -16.18 1.29
CA PRO A 315 12.88 -17.59 1.16
C PRO A 315 11.57 -17.92 1.88
N LEU A 316 10.67 -18.67 1.22
CA LEU A 316 9.35 -19.01 1.75
C LEU A 316 9.41 -19.60 3.17
N MET A 317 10.33 -20.55 3.40
CA MET A 317 10.50 -21.18 4.71
C MET A 317 10.90 -20.19 5.80
N GLN A 318 11.68 -19.16 5.46
CA GLN A 318 12.05 -18.11 6.42
C GLN A 318 10.84 -17.24 6.79
N ARG A 319 9.99 -16.90 5.81
CA ARG A 319 8.74 -16.17 6.05
C ARG A 319 7.79 -16.97 6.94
N ILE A 320 7.56 -18.25 6.60
CA ILE A 320 6.70 -19.14 7.40
C ILE A 320 7.22 -19.25 8.84
N ARG A 321 8.52 -19.47 9.04
CA ARG A 321 9.11 -19.54 10.41
C ARG A 321 9.05 -18.23 11.19
N THR A 322 9.03 -17.09 10.49
CA THR A 322 8.87 -15.78 11.14
C THR A 322 7.44 -15.59 11.66
N LEU A 323 6.45 -16.12 10.94
CA LEU A 323 5.03 -16.05 11.27
C LEU A 323 4.61 -17.14 12.26
N GLU A 324 5.18 -18.33 12.13
CA GLU A 324 4.95 -19.51 12.97
C GLU A 324 6.30 -20.10 13.41
N PRO A 325 6.86 -19.63 14.54
CA PRO A 325 8.18 -20.08 15.01
C PRO A 325 8.30 -21.60 15.26
N TRP A 326 7.18 -22.27 15.51
CA TRP A 326 7.09 -23.71 15.71
C TRP A 326 7.06 -24.53 14.41
N PHE A 327 6.92 -23.90 13.25
CA PHE A 327 6.80 -24.57 11.96
C PHE A 327 8.03 -25.44 11.65
N ARG A 328 7.77 -26.66 11.15
CA ARG A 328 8.77 -27.59 10.64
C ARG A 328 8.41 -27.98 9.21
N GLU A 329 9.38 -28.03 8.30
CA GLU A 329 9.16 -28.33 6.88
C GLU A 329 8.48 -29.70 6.63
N GLN A 330 8.67 -30.65 7.55
CA GLN A 330 7.98 -31.95 7.53
C GLN A 330 6.45 -31.84 7.56
N GLN A 331 5.91 -30.72 8.05
CA GLN A 331 4.48 -30.42 8.08
C GLN A 331 3.90 -30.06 6.71
N LEU A 332 4.73 -29.87 5.67
CA LEU A 332 4.27 -29.64 4.30
C LEU A 332 3.84 -30.95 3.61
N LEU A 333 4.44 -32.08 3.97
CA LEU A 333 4.15 -33.38 3.33
C LEU A 333 2.67 -33.82 3.53
N PRO A 334 2.06 -33.67 4.71
CA PRO A 334 0.63 -33.93 4.87
C PRO A 334 -0.24 -32.98 4.04
N LEU A 335 0.13 -31.70 3.93
CA LEU A 335 -0.60 -30.71 3.15
C LEU A 335 -0.55 -31.03 1.65
N GLU A 336 0.62 -31.40 1.15
CA GLU A 336 0.82 -31.87 -0.23
C GLU A 336 -0.08 -33.06 -0.57
N ARG A 337 -0.13 -34.05 0.31
CA ARG A 337 -1.01 -35.22 0.13
C ARG A 337 -2.48 -34.84 0.17
N ALA A 338 -2.90 -33.94 1.06
CA ALA A 338 -4.27 -33.48 1.15
C ALA A 338 -4.69 -32.78 -0.16
N MET A 339 -3.88 -31.84 -0.64
CA MET A 339 -4.17 -31.11 -1.88
C MET A 339 -4.13 -32.00 -3.13
N THR A 340 -3.25 -32.99 -3.17
CA THR A 340 -3.18 -33.95 -4.30
C THR A 340 -4.38 -34.91 -4.29
N ASN A 341 -4.86 -35.31 -3.10
CA ASN A 341 -6.01 -36.21 -2.97
C ASN A 341 -7.35 -35.52 -3.24
N ASP A 342 -7.51 -34.25 -2.82
CA ASP A 342 -8.68 -33.44 -3.18
C ASP A 342 -8.76 -33.20 -4.70
N GLY A 343 -7.63 -33.23 -5.42
CA GLY A 343 -7.61 -33.21 -6.89
C GLY A 343 -8.01 -34.53 -7.58
N LEU A 344 -8.09 -35.64 -6.85
CA LEU A 344 -8.49 -36.98 -7.37
C LEU A 344 -9.95 -37.34 -7.04
N ALA A 345 -10.57 -36.66 -6.08
CA ALA A 345 -12.01 -36.66 -5.87
C ALA A 345 -12.60 -35.48 -6.66
N GLY A 346 -13.31 -35.77 -7.75
CA GLY A 346 -13.74 -34.75 -8.72
C GLY A 346 -14.50 -33.56 -8.12
N ASP A 347 -14.25 -32.39 -8.70
CA ASP A 347 -15.18 -31.27 -8.90
C ASP A 347 -16.01 -30.75 -7.70
N ASP A 348 -15.46 -30.79 -6.48
CA ASP A 348 -16.09 -30.17 -5.30
C ASP A 348 -15.17 -29.09 -4.68
N GLY A 349 -14.69 -28.16 -5.52
CA GLY A 349 -14.14 -26.90 -5.02
C GLY A 349 -15.26 -26.00 -4.50
N PHE A 350 -15.23 -25.68 -3.20
CA PHE A 350 -16.22 -24.90 -2.46
C PHE A 350 -17.60 -25.57 -2.27
N ALA A 351 -17.70 -26.46 -1.27
CA ALA A 351 -18.96 -26.60 -0.54
C ALA A 351 -19.15 -25.33 0.31
N ALA A 352 -20.16 -24.53 -0.03
CA ALA A 352 -20.65 -23.46 0.81
C ALA A 352 -21.08 -24.04 2.16
N THR A 353 -20.27 -23.85 3.21
CA THR A 353 -20.79 -23.97 4.57
C THR A 353 -21.53 -22.67 4.87
N ASP A 354 -22.81 -22.66 4.52
CA ASP A 354 -23.77 -21.81 5.19
C ASP A 354 -23.79 -22.25 6.67
N ASP A 355 -23.22 -21.44 7.55
CA ASP A 355 -23.36 -21.57 8.99
C ASP A 355 -24.82 -21.22 9.37
N ASP A 356 -25.73 -22.16 9.14
CA ASP A 356 -27.04 -22.20 9.79
C ASP A 356 -27.58 -23.64 9.84
N ALA A 357 -26.95 -24.51 10.64
CA ALA A 357 -27.59 -25.70 11.21
C ALA A 357 -26.71 -26.39 12.28
N THR A 358 -27.26 -26.45 13.50
CA THR A 358 -26.98 -27.38 14.61
C THR A 358 -25.77 -28.33 14.46
N VAL A 359 -24.69 -28.03 15.18
CA VAL A 359 -23.50 -28.88 15.33
C VAL A 359 -23.84 -30.15 16.11
N GLU A 360 -23.97 -31.29 15.42
CA GLU A 360 -23.78 -32.61 16.02
C GLU A 360 -22.27 -32.89 16.12
N LYS A 361 -21.77 -32.97 17.36
CA LYS A 361 -20.39 -33.38 17.67
C LYS A 361 -20.15 -34.83 17.22
N LYS A 362 -19.30 -35.02 16.22
CA LYS A 362 -18.68 -36.32 15.96
C LYS A 362 -17.36 -36.40 16.72
N GLU A 363 -17.39 -37.08 17.87
CA GLU A 363 -16.22 -37.35 18.69
C GLU A 363 -15.22 -38.27 17.95
N LEU A 364 -13.96 -37.83 17.86
CA LEU A 364 -12.82 -38.66 17.51
C LEU A 364 -12.24 -39.29 18.80
N PRO A 365 -11.76 -40.54 18.78
CA PRO A 365 -11.32 -41.24 19.98
C PRO A 365 -10.01 -40.66 20.55
N PRO A 366 -9.78 -40.74 21.87
CA PRO A 366 -8.61 -40.15 22.50
C PRO A 366 -7.35 -40.98 22.24
N LEU A 367 -6.28 -40.29 21.85
CA LEU A 367 -4.94 -40.85 21.72
C LEU A 367 -4.23 -40.81 23.09
N GLU A 368 -4.02 -41.97 23.71
CA GLU A 368 -3.26 -42.10 24.96
C GLU A 368 -1.75 -42.02 24.70
N TRP A 369 -1.04 -41.17 25.44
CA TRP A 369 0.42 -41.20 25.56
C TRP A 369 0.80 -41.61 26.98
N PRO A 370 1.75 -42.54 27.18
CA PRO A 370 2.08 -43.06 28.50
C PRO A 370 2.92 -42.05 29.31
N GLY A 371 2.56 -41.92 30.58
CA GLY A 371 3.06 -40.92 31.52
C GLY A 371 4.50 -41.09 32.00
N GLY A 372 5.03 -40.00 32.54
CA GLY A 372 6.29 -39.94 33.26
C GLY A 372 6.29 -38.77 34.25
N ALA A 373 6.11 -39.14 35.52
CA ALA A 373 6.26 -38.42 36.80
C ALA A 373 6.93 -37.03 36.82
N GLY A 374 6.31 -36.12 37.57
CA GLY A 374 6.81 -34.77 37.83
C GLY A 374 7.85 -34.65 38.94
N VAL A 375 8.40 -33.44 39.07
CA VAL A 375 8.96 -32.89 40.31
C VAL A 375 8.70 -31.38 40.31
N ALA A 376 8.04 -30.91 41.37
CA ALA A 376 7.86 -29.50 41.69
C ALA A 376 9.01 -29.02 42.58
N THR A 377 9.51 -27.81 42.35
CA THR A 377 10.19 -27.00 43.37
C THR A 377 9.98 -25.51 43.11
N ALA A 378 9.60 -24.79 44.17
CA ALA A 378 9.37 -23.35 44.23
C ALA A 378 10.46 -22.64 45.08
N VAL A 379 10.40 -21.29 45.03
CA VAL A 379 11.00 -20.26 45.94
C VAL A 379 12.40 -19.74 45.53
N ALA A 380 12.78 -18.45 45.48
CA ALA A 380 12.21 -17.08 45.38
C ALA A 380 13.43 -16.09 45.24
N PRO A 381 13.37 -14.76 45.53
CA PRO A 381 13.47 -13.67 44.54
C PRO A 381 14.72 -12.73 44.68
N ALA A 382 15.04 -11.91 43.66
CA ALA A 382 15.76 -10.64 43.84
C ALA A 382 15.72 -9.69 42.62
N ALA A 383 15.36 -8.44 42.91
CA ALA A 383 15.78 -7.16 42.31
C ALA A 383 15.18 -6.71 40.96
N ALA A 384 14.31 -5.71 41.09
CA ALA A 384 13.68 -4.88 40.08
C ALA A 384 14.65 -4.03 39.24
N VAL A 385 14.40 -4.00 37.93
CA VAL A 385 14.60 -2.82 37.08
C VAL A 385 13.37 -2.70 36.18
N VAL A 386 12.71 -1.55 36.25
CA VAL A 386 11.51 -1.21 35.49
C VAL A 386 11.88 -0.99 34.02
N ALA A 387 11.41 -1.86 33.13
CA ALA A 387 11.38 -1.63 31.70
C ALA A 387 9.94 -1.83 31.21
N ALA A 388 9.31 -0.72 30.84
CA ALA A 388 8.00 -0.70 30.22
C ALA A 388 8.09 -1.21 28.78
N GLY A 389 7.15 -2.08 28.39
CA GLY A 389 6.78 -2.28 26.98
C GLY A 389 7.29 -3.55 26.28
N THR A 390 7.21 -4.73 26.91
CA THR A 390 7.20 -6.01 26.18
C THR A 390 5.82 -6.65 26.32
N VAL A 391 5.06 -6.69 25.23
CA VAL A 391 3.89 -7.56 25.14
C VAL A 391 4.43 -8.98 24.95
N ASP A 392 4.65 -9.67 26.06
CA ASP A 392 4.99 -11.07 26.12
C ASP A 392 3.67 -11.85 25.97
N ALA A 393 3.32 -12.19 24.73
CA ALA A 393 2.17 -13.06 24.44
C ALA A 393 2.65 -14.52 24.44
N PRO A 394 2.00 -15.45 25.17
CA PRO A 394 2.30 -16.88 25.10
C PRO A 394 2.05 -17.44 23.68
N PRO A 395 2.66 -18.59 23.31
CA PRO A 395 2.51 -19.16 21.97
C PRO A 395 1.05 -19.59 21.72
N ALA A 396 0.45 -19.08 20.64
CA ALA A 396 -0.92 -19.38 20.26
C ALA A 396 -1.02 -20.79 19.61
N PRO A 397 -2.02 -21.61 19.99
CA PRO A 397 -2.29 -22.89 19.35
C PRO A 397 -2.91 -22.73 17.94
N ALA A 398 -2.79 -23.77 17.12
CA ALA A 398 -3.05 -23.77 15.67
C ALA A 398 -4.51 -23.53 15.19
N ASN A 399 -5.43 -23.11 16.07
CA ASN A 399 -6.86 -22.93 15.77
C ASN A 399 -7.43 -21.68 16.49
N ASP A 400 -6.89 -20.49 16.21
CA ASP A 400 -7.55 -19.27 16.69
C ASP A 400 -8.80 -18.99 15.84
N PRO A 401 -9.96 -18.68 16.46
CA PRO A 401 -11.12 -18.17 15.74
C PRO A 401 -10.79 -16.81 15.09
N PRO A 402 -11.49 -16.41 14.00
CA PRO A 402 -11.22 -15.16 13.31
C PRO A 402 -11.29 -13.99 14.30
N SER A 403 -10.27 -13.14 14.28
CA SER A 403 -10.06 -12.08 15.26
C SER A 403 -11.16 -11.01 15.30
N GLU A 404 -11.32 -10.36 16.46
CA GLU A 404 -12.34 -9.33 16.73
C GLU A 404 -12.36 -8.16 15.72
N SER A 405 -11.23 -7.78 15.10
CA SER A 405 -11.16 -6.60 14.22
C SER A 405 -11.73 -6.81 12.81
N PHE A 406 -11.64 -8.02 12.22
CA PHE A 406 -12.34 -8.30 10.94
C PHE A 406 -13.70 -8.87 11.14
N GLN A 407 -13.93 -9.60 12.23
CA GLN A 407 -15.31 -9.82 12.64
C GLN A 407 -15.99 -8.45 12.72
N GLN A 408 -15.35 -7.44 13.33
CA GLN A 408 -15.88 -6.09 13.33
C GLN A 408 -16.02 -5.47 11.92
N ALA A 409 -15.01 -5.51 11.03
CA ALA A 409 -15.15 -4.96 9.68
C ALA A 409 -16.22 -5.69 8.83
N ARG A 410 -16.28 -7.02 8.93
CA ARG A 410 -17.29 -7.87 8.29
C ARG A 410 -18.68 -7.64 8.87
N THR A 411 -18.81 -7.57 10.19
CA THR A 411 -20.07 -7.27 10.90
C THR A 411 -20.54 -5.87 10.54
N VAL A 412 -19.65 -4.87 10.50
CA VAL A 412 -19.96 -3.51 10.04
C VAL A 412 -20.52 -3.53 8.63
N LYS A 413 -19.87 -4.26 7.70
CA LYS A 413 -20.34 -4.38 6.32
C LYS A 413 -21.65 -5.17 6.20
N GLN A 414 -21.79 -6.29 6.88
CA GLN A 414 -22.97 -7.16 6.83
C GLN A 414 -24.21 -6.52 7.48
N SER A 415 -24.00 -5.60 8.43
CA SER A 415 -25.06 -4.84 9.07
C SER A 415 -25.49 -3.59 8.27
N MET A 416 -24.83 -3.27 7.16
CA MET A 416 -25.26 -2.16 6.30
C MET A 416 -26.48 -2.53 5.45
N PRO A 417 -27.41 -1.59 5.22
CA PRO A 417 -28.52 -1.81 4.31
C PRO A 417 -28.04 -2.20 2.90
N PRO A 418 -28.55 -3.30 2.31
CA PRO A 418 -28.15 -3.74 0.96
C PRO A 418 -28.39 -2.70 -0.13
N SER A 419 -29.42 -1.85 0.03
CA SER A 419 -29.71 -0.75 -0.89
C SER A 419 -28.57 0.25 -0.98
N LEU A 420 -27.97 0.60 0.16
CA LEU A 420 -26.85 1.54 0.26
C LEU A 420 -25.54 0.94 -0.29
N ILE A 421 -25.27 -0.33 -0.01
CA ILE A 421 -24.13 -1.05 -0.62
C ILE A 421 -24.28 -1.10 -2.14
N ALA A 422 -25.49 -1.38 -2.65
CA ALA A 422 -25.75 -1.39 -4.08
C ALA A 422 -25.59 0.01 -4.70
N ALA A 423 -26.03 1.05 -4.00
CA ALA A 423 -25.87 2.44 -4.41
C ALA A 423 -24.38 2.85 -4.49
N ALA A 424 -23.54 2.39 -3.56
CA ALA A 424 -22.11 2.67 -3.55
C ALA A 424 -21.38 2.11 -4.79
N ARG A 425 -21.93 1.11 -5.48
CA ARG A 425 -21.23 0.37 -6.54
C ARG A 425 -21.36 0.96 -7.94
N LYS A 426 -22.30 1.88 -8.18
CA LYS A 426 -22.53 2.47 -9.51
C LYS A 426 -22.24 3.97 -9.48
N PRO A 427 -21.61 4.55 -10.52
CA PRO A 427 -21.09 5.92 -10.45
C PRO A 427 -22.17 6.97 -10.10
N GLU A 428 -23.33 6.87 -10.76
CA GLU A 428 -24.46 7.78 -10.56
C GLU A 428 -25.08 7.67 -9.16
N THR A 429 -25.29 6.44 -8.69
CA THR A 429 -25.92 6.22 -7.38
C THR A 429 -24.93 6.44 -6.23
N ALA A 430 -23.63 6.26 -6.48
CA ALA A 430 -22.58 6.58 -5.51
C ALA A 430 -22.49 8.09 -5.28
N LEU A 431 -22.67 8.90 -6.34
CA LEU A 431 -22.79 10.35 -6.22
C LEU A 431 -23.98 10.74 -5.34
N THR A 432 -25.18 10.18 -5.60
CA THR A 432 -26.37 10.49 -4.78
C THR A 432 -26.22 10.00 -3.34
N LEU A 433 -25.53 8.87 -3.13
CA LEU A 433 -25.27 8.32 -1.80
C LEU A 433 -24.37 9.25 -0.98
N VAL A 434 -23.28 9.72 -1.57
CA VAL A 434 -22.37 10.65 -0.89
C VAL A 434 -23.07 11.97 -0.57
N LEU A 435 -23.90 12.48 -1.48
CA LEU A 435 -24.69 13.69 -1.21
C LEU A 435 -25.68 13.47 -0.06
N ALA A 436 -26.32 12.29 0.01
CA ALA A 436 -27.21 11.94 1.11
C ALA A 436 -26.46 11.92 2.44
N LEU A 437 -25.32 11.21 2.47
CA LEU A 437 -24.43 11.13 3.64
C LEU A 437 -23.85 12.47 4.10
N ALA A 438 -23.91 13.52 3.29
CA ALA A 438 -23.46 14.86 3.67
C ALA A 438 -24.63 15.78 4.10
N MET A 439 -25.88 15.31 4.01
CA MET A 439 -27.03 16.10 4.45
C MET A 439 -27.12 16.11 5.97
N SER A 440 -27.46 17.27 6.52
CA SER A 440 -27.60 17.43 7.97
C SER A 440 -28.90 16.78 8.47
N GLU A 441 -28.85 16.22 9.67
CA GLU A 441 -30.05 15.73 10.38
C GLU A 441 -31.02 16.88 10.70
N HIS A 442 -30.48 18.11 10.87
CA HIS A 442 -31.25 19.31 11.20
C HIS A 442 -32.21 19.73 10.08
N GLU A 443 -33.52 19.58 10.34
CA GLU A 443 -34.59 19.89 9.39
C GLU A 443 -34.56 21.31 8.84
N GLU A 444 -34.05 22.26 9.63
CA GLU A 444 -33.97 23.67 9.24
C GLU A 444 -32.95 23.93 8.11
N LEU A 445 -31.90 23.09 8.01
CA LEU A 445 -30.83 23.24 7.03
C LEU A 445 -31.15 22.55 5.71
N ARG A 446 -31.96 21.46 5.74
CA ARG A 446 -32.25 20.63 4.57
C ARG A 446 -32.77 21.41 3.35
N PRO A 447 -33.73 22.35 3.45
CA PRO A 447 -34.24 23.07 2.28
C PRO A 447 -33.16 23.89 1.55
N ARG A 448 -32.14 24.38 2.29
CA ARG A 448 -31.00 25.09 1.69
C ARG A 448 -30.05 24.10 1.03
N GLN A 449 -29.70 23.00 1.70
CA GLN A 449 -28.85 21.95 1.16
C GLN A 449 -29.43 21.34 -0.14
N GLN A 450 -30.74 21.06 -0.15
CA GLN A 450 -31.45 20.54 -1.32
C GLN A 450 -31.40 21.50 -2.51
N ARG A 451 -31.42 22.83 -2.29
CA ARG A 451 -31.26 23.82 -3.37
C ARG A 451 -29.86 23.78 -3.98
N PHE A 452 -28.81 23.59 -3.18
CA PHE A 452 -27.46 23.42 -3.73
C PHE A 452 -27.38 22.19 -4.62
N ILE A 453 -27.96 21.06 -4.18
CA ILE A 453 -28.00 19.82 -4.98
C ILE A 453 -28.79 20.03 -6.28
N ALA A 454 -30.01 20.59 -6.21
CA ALA A 454 -30.83 20.83 -7.39
C ALA A 454 -30.15 21.78 -8.40
N ASN A 455 -29.51 22.85 -7.91
CA ASN A 455 -28.81 23.79 -8.78
C ASN A 455 -27.58 23.16 -9.45
N ALA A 456 -26.88 22.27 -8.75
CA ALA A 456 -25.66 21.64 -9.25
C ALA A 456 -25.93 20.46 -10.19
N PHE A 457 -26.96 19.65 -9.91
CA PHE A 457 -27.18 18.36 -10.56
C PHE A 457 -28.59 18.14 -11.13
N GLY A 458 -29.53 19.04 -10.86
CA GLY A 458 -30.92 18.95 -11.28
C GLY A 458 -31.82 18.17 -10.31
N ASP A 459 -33.13 18.22 -10.57
CA ASP A 459 -34.17 17.68 -9.70
C ASP A 459 -34.16 16.14 -9.63
N ASP A 460 -33.70 15.46 -10.69
CA ASP A 460 -33.62 13.99 -10.72
C ASP A 460 -32.61 13.46 -9.69
N VAL A 461 -31.43 14.09 -9.61
CA VAL A 461 -30.39 13.75 -8.62
C VAL A 461 -30.87 14.10 -7.22
N LEU A 462 -31.49 15.26 -7.04
CA LEU A 462 -32.10 15.62 -5.75
C LEU A 462 -33.15 14.58 -5.30
N SER A 463 -34.02 14.14 -6.20
CA SER A 463 -35.04 13.13 -5.90
C SER A 463 -34.40 11.80 -5.48
N ALA A 464 -33.35 11.36 -6.19
CA ALA A 464 -32.60 10.16 -5.85
C ALA A 464 -31.88 10.29 -4.50
N THR A 465 -31.24 11.43 -4.23
CA THR A 465 -30.59 11.72 -2.94
C THR A 465 -31.60 11.65 -1.79
N ASN A 466 -32.75 12.31 -1.93
CA ASN A 466 -33.79 12.31 -0.88
C ASN A 466 -34.33 10.91 -0.57
N LYS A 467 -34.35 9.99 -1.54
CA LYS A 467 -34.73 8.59 -1.29
C LYS A 467 -33.69 7.89 -0.41
N LEU A 468 -32.40 8.13 -0.66
CA LEU A 468 -31.32 7.51 0.12
C LEU A 468 -31.18 8.09 1.53
N VAL A 469 -31.51 9.37 1.74
CA VAL A 469 -31.55 9.97 3.09
C VAL A 469 -32.53 9.23 4.01
N MET A 470 -33.61 8.67 3.48
CA MET A 470 -34.55 7.87 4.28
C MET A 470 -33.96 6.52 4.70
N ASP A 471 -33.19 5.89 3.82
CA ASP A 471 -32.46 4.65 4.13
C ASP A 471 -31.31 4.91 5.12
N GLU A 472 -30.66 6.07 5.00
CA GLU A 472 -29.54 6.51 5.85
C GLU A 472 -29.91 6.63 7.33
N MET A 473 -31.16 6.96 7.67
CA MET A 473 -31.64 7.02 9.06
C MET A 473 -31.45 5.71 9.84
N THR A 474 -31.15 4.60 9.15
CA THR A 474 -30.87 3.30 9.77
C THR A 474 -29.38 3.02 9.98
N LEU A 475 -28.48 3.90 9.50
CA LEU A 475 -27.03 3.74 9.64
C LEU A 475 -26.55 4.13 11.03
N THR A 476 -25.59 3.37 11.53
CA THR A 476 -24.78 3.76 12.69
C THR A 476 -23.63 4.67 12.26
N ALA A 477 -23.12 5.53 13.16
CA ALA A 477 -21.97 6.39 12.88
C ALA A 477 -20.75 5.60 12.36
N ALA A 478 -20.52 4.39 12.89
CA ALA A 478 -19.43 3.51 12.50
C ALA A 478 -19.53 2.96 11.05
N GLN A 479 -20.69 3.06 10.40
CA GLN A 479 -20.93 2.57 9.03
C GLN A 479 -20.77 3.65 7.96
N ARG A 480 -20.85 4.95 8.31
CA ARG A 480 -20.79 6.07 7.34
C ARG A 480 -19.48 6.08 6.55
N MET A 481 -18.34 6.05 7.25
CA MET A 481 -17.01 6.13 6.61
C MET A 481 -16.66 4.88 5.78
N PRO A 482 -16.89 3.64 6.28
CA PRO A 482 -16.76 2.44 5.45
C PRO A 482 -17.58 2.51 4.15
N LEU A 483 -18.81 3.02 4.19
CA LEU A 483 -19.66 3.13 3.02
C LEU A 483 -19.08 4.09 1.95
N ILE A 484 -18.33 5.10 2.37
CA ILE A 484 -17.59 5.99 1.46
C ILE A 484 -16.38 5.30 0.86
N ALA A 485 -15.65 4.52 1.65
CA ALA A 485 -14.56 3.71 1.10
C ALA A 485 -15.08 2.75 0.02
N LEU A 486 -16.28 2.18 0.21
CA LEU A 486 -16.96 1.32 -0.78
C LEU A 486 -17.44 2.10 -2.02
N SER A 487 -17.84 3.36 -1.87
CA SER A 487 -18.34 4.17 -2.99
C SER A 487 -17.23 4.72 -3.88
N PHE A 488 -16.01 4.78 -3.36
CA PHE A 488 -14.88 5.41 -4.01
C PHE A 488 -14.52 4.87 -5.40
N PRO A 489 -14.45 3.56 -5.66
CA PRO A 489 -14.18 3.03 -7.01
C PRO A 489 -15.22 3.50 -8.04
N ALA A 490 -16.49 3.56 -7.65
CA ALA A 490 -17.56 4.01 -8.54
C ALA A 490 -17.50 5.52 -8.79
N LEU A 491 -17.17 6.32 -7.76
CA LEU A 491 -17.01 7.77 -7.90
C LEU A 491 -15.86 8.12 -8.85
N LYS A 492 -14.74 7.41 -8.78
CA LYS A 492 -13.58 7.62 -9.68
C LYS A 492 -13.94 7.50 -11.17
N GLN A 493 -14.97 6.75 -11.51
CA GLN A 493 -15.41 6.55 -12.89
C GLN A 493 -16.21 7.76 -13.43
N LEU A 494 -16.60 8.71 -12.58
CA LEU A 494 -17.29 9.91 -13.00
C LEU A 494 -16.36 10.85 -13.79
N PRO A 495 -16.89 11.60 -14.77
CA PRO A 495 -16.11 12.62 -15.47
C PRO A 495 -15.51 13.65 -14.51
N GLN A 496 -14.29 14.13 -14.77
CA GLN A 496 -13.61 15.09 -13.88
C GLN A 496 -14.44 16.36 -13.61
N ALA A 497 -15.15 16.88 -14.61
CA ALA A 497 -16.03 18.03 -14.42
C ALA A 497 -17.11 17.76 -13.35
N ARG A 498 -17.65 16.53 -13.35
CA ARG A 498 -18.70 16.10 -12.42
C ARG A 498 -18.17 15.89 -11.01
N LEU A 499 -16.95 15.35 -10.88
CA LEU A 499 -16.24 15.28 -9.60
C LEU A 499 -15.93 16.66 -9.02
N GLY A 500 -15.58 17.63 -9.88
CA GLY A 500 -15.43 19.04 -9.49
C GLY A 500 -16.71 19.62 -8.90
N THR A 501 -17.83 19.47 -9.63
CA THR A 501 -19.16 19.90 -9.16
C THR A 501 -19.57 19.21 -7.84
N LEU A 502 -19.27 17.91 -7.68
CA LEU A 502 -19.54 17.18 -6.44
C LEU A 502 -18.75 17.76 -5.27
N SER A 503 -17.45 18.00 -5.44
CA SER A 503 -16.63 18.61 -4.40
C SER A 503 -17.14 20.00 -4.00
N GLU A 504 -17.47 20.86 -4.97
CA GLU A 504 -17.99 22.21 -4.69
C GLU A 504 -19.36 22.15 -3.98
N THR A 505 -20.21 21.19 -4.35
CA THR A 505 -21.53 21.01 -3.73
C THR A 505 -21.41 20.51 -2.29
N LEU A 506 -20.51 19.57 -2.01
CA LEU A 506 -20.26 19.07 -0.65
C LEU A 506 -19.73 20.20 0.26
N ASP A 507 -18.83 21.02 -0.27
CA ASP A 507 -18.29 22.18 0.46
C ASP A 507 -19.39 23.18 0.80
N ALA A 508 -20.31 23.42 -0.14
CA ALA A 508 -21.46 24.29 0.09
C ALA A 508 -22.44 23.70 1.11
N ILE A 509 -22.73 22.40 1.05
CA ILE A 509 -23.69 21.73 1.95
C ILE A 509 -23.21 21.75 3.41
N VAL A 510 -21.94 21.43 3.64
CA VAL A 510 -21.33 21.42 4.97
C VAL A 510 -21.10 22.85 5.49
N GLY A 511 -20.69 23.78 4.62
CA GLY A 511 -20.42 25.17 5.00
C GLY A 511 -21.65 26.00 5.41
N ILE A 512 -22.88 25.50 5.21
CA ILE A 512 -24.10 26.16 5.67
C ILE A 512 -24.25 26.07 7.18
N ASP A 513 -23.75 24.99 7.78
CA ASP A 513 -23.94 24.73 9.20
C ASP A 513 -22.96 25.58 10.02
N PRO A 514 -23.43 26.54 10.85
CA PRO A 514 -22.55 27.29 11.73
C PRO A 514 -21.92 26.43 12.84
N GLN A 515 -22.45 25.23 13.09
CA GLN A 515 -21.94 24.23 14.03
C GLN A 515 -21.68 22.90 13.33
N VAL A 516 -20.94 22.92 12.21
CA VAL A 516 -20.52 21.71 11.49
C VAL A 516 -20.10 20.60 12.47
N GLU A 517 -20.84 19.50 12.45
CA GLU A 517 -20.50 18.31 13.22
C GLU A 517 -19.16 17.74 12.74
N LEU A 518 -18.35 17.25 13.68
CA LEU A 518 -17.01 16.74 13.37
C LEU A 518 -17.07 15.57 12.37
N ASP A 519 -18.10 14.74 12.46
CA ASP A 519 -18.27 13.57 11.60
C ASP A 519 -18.51 13.97 10.14
N ASP A 520 -19.35 14.98 9.89
CA ASP A 520 -19.61 15.52 8.54
C ASP A 520 -18.38 16.22 7.95
N TYR A 521 -17.63 16.95 8.78
CA TYR A 521 -16.34 17.51 8.37
C TYR A 521 -15.37 16.39 7.97
N CYS A 522 -15.22 15.36 8.81
CA CYS A 522 -14.33 14.23 8.56
C CYS A 522 -14.69 13.53 7.24
N LEU A 523 -15.98 13.33 7.02
CA LEU A 523 -16.56 12.71 5.83
C LEU A 523 -16.16 13.45 4.55
N VAL A 524 -16.51 14.74 4.48
CA VAL A 524 -16.26 15.55 3.29
C VAL A 524 -14.77 15.76 3.06
N ARG A 525 -13.98 15.95 4.14
CA ARG A 525 -12.52 16.09 4.05
C ARG A 525 -11.88 14.84 3.46
N LEU A 526 -12.23 13.65 3.96
CA LEU A 526 -11.66 12.39 3.51
C LEU A 526 -11.99 12.13 2.03
N LEU A 527 -13.25 12.31 1.65
CA LEU A 527 -13.67 12.11 0.27
C LEU A 527 -12.99 13.10 -0.68
N ARG A 528 -12.95 14.38 -0.32
CA ARG A 528 -12.29 15.43 -1.09
C ARG A 528 -10.81 15.09 -1.30
N MET A 529 -10.13 14.62 -0.25
CA MET A 529 -8.74 14.19 -0.33
C MET A 529 -8.56 13.05 -1.32
N TYR A 530 -9.33 11.96 -1.18
CA TYR A 530 -9.23 10.81 -2.08
C TYR A 530 -9.56 11.16 -3.54
N LEU A 531 -10.58 11.97 -3.79
CA LEU A 531 -10.94 12.40 -5.15
C LEU A 531 -9.85 13.27 -5.79
N ARG A 532 -9.25 14.19 -5.02
CA ARG A 532 -8.14 15.02 -5.49
C ARG A 532 -6.91 14.20 -5.82
N GLU A 533 -6.60 13.20 -4.99
CA GLU A 533 -5.48 12.28 -5.22
C GLU A 533 -5.72 11.36 -6.39
N ALA A 534 -6.91 10.75 -6.53
CA ALA A 534 -7.24 9.92 -7.68
C ALA A 534 -7.23 10.71 -9.00
N ALA A 535 -7.58 12.00 -8.99
CA ALA A 535 -7.49 12.84 -10.18
C ALA A 535 -6.03 13.15 -10.58
N LYS A 536 -5.08 13.14 -9.63
CA LYS A 536 -3.66 13.47 -9.85
C LYS A 536 -2.75 12.58 -9.00
N PRO A 537 -2.72 11.26 -9.21
CA PRO A 537 -2.08 10.31 -8.29
C PRO A 537 -0.56 10.52 -8.22
N ARG A 538 0.04 11.03 -9.30
CA ARG A 538 1.46 11.40 -9.37
C ARG A 538 1.85 12.55 -8.41
N LYS A 539 0.91 13.43 -8.09
CA LYS A 539 1.15 14.59 -7.21
C LYS A 539 0.81 14.30 -5.75
N ALA A 540 0.26 13.13 -5.45
CA ALA A 540 -0.03 12.73 -4.08
C ALA A 540 1.29 12.78 -3.26
N PRO A 541 1.37 13.60 -2.21
CA PRO A 541 2.53 13.65 -1.34
C PRO A 541 2.76 12.29 -0.66
N VAL A 542 4.02 11.92 -0.39
CA VAL A 542 4.32 10.65 0.30
C VAL A 542 5.30 10.91 1.42
N ASP A 543 6.42 11.57 1.11
CA ASP A 543 7.42 11.95 2.11
C ASP A 543 7.62 13.47 2.10
N GLY A 544 7.34 14.08 3.24
CA GLY A 544 7.65 15.47 3.50
C GLY A 544 9.12 15.69 3.90
N GLN A 545 9.53 16.95 4.01
CA GLN A 545 10.90 17.34 4.40
C GLN A 545 10.94 18.13 5.71
N LYS A 546 9.77 18.52 6.25
CA LYS A 546 9.68 19.32 7.46
C LYS A 546 10.00 18.47 8.69
N LYS A 547 10.64 19.07 9.68
CA LYS A 547 10.87 18.46 10.99
C LYS A 547 9.70 18.76 11.92
N LEU A 548 9.52 17.93 12.94
CA LEU A 548 8.43 18.09 13.91
C LEU A 548 8.38 19.50 14.55
N PRO A 549 9.51 20.11 15.00
CA PRO A 549 9.46 21.42 15.65
C PRO A 549 8.94 22.56 14.75
N THR A 550 9.12 22.46 13.44
CA THR A 550 8.62 23.45 12.48
C THR A 550 7.09 23.44 12.34
N CYS A 551 6.43 22.34 12.70
CA CYS A 551 4.98 22.17 12.60
C CYS A 551 4.32 22.10 13.99
N ARG A 552 4.97 22.66 15.02
CA ARG A 552 4.50 22.61 16.41
C ARG A 552 3.09 23.15 16.58
N ASP A 553 2.80 24.33 16.01
CA ASP A 553 1.50 24.99 16.14
C ASP A 553 0.39 24.21 15.43
N SER A 554 0.71 23.64 14.27
CA SER A 554 -0.18 22.74 13.52
C SER A 554 -0.51 21.48 14.33
N LEU A 555 0.50 20.82 14.92
CA LEU A 555 0.29 19.65 15.78
C LEU A 555 -0.53 20.00 17.01
N SER A 556 -0.19 21.11 17.67
CA SER A 556 -0.90 21.62 18.83
C SER A 556 -2.39 21.84 18.55
N LEU A 557 -2.73 22.39 17.37
CA LEU A 557 -4.12 22.57 16.94
C LEU A 557 -4.82 21.23 16.70
N VAL A 558 -4.20 20.29 15.98
CA VAL A 558 -4.79 18.97 15.72
C VAL A 558 -5.05 18.23 17.04
N CYS A 559 -4.08 18.23 17.95
CA CYS A 559 -4.24 17.67 19.29
C CYS A 559 -5.37 18.37 20.06
N ALA A 560 -5.55 19.68 19.90
CA ALA A 560 -6.62 20.42 20.58
C ALA A 560 -8.01 20.02 20.05
N VAL A 561 -8.16 19.86 18.73
CA VAL A 561 -9.40 19.33 18.13
C VAL A 561 -9.70 17.94 18.69
N VAL A 562 -8.72 17.02 18.64
CA VAL A 562 -8.90 15.64 19.14
C VAL A 562 -9.28 15.65 20.62
N ALA A 563 -8.60 16.45 21.43
CA ALA A 563 -8.87 16.50 22.85
C ALA A 563 -10.24 17.11 23.20
N VAL A 564 -10.67 18.16 22.50
CA VAL A 564 -11.98 18.79 22.75
C VAL A 564 -13.13 17.88 22.33
N TYR A 565 -13.04 17.25 21.16
CA TYR A 565 -14.11 16.38 20.65
C TYR A 565 -14.09 14.97 21.26
N GLY A 566 -12.97 14.55 21.85
CA GLY A 566 -12.86 13.29 22.60
C GLY A 566 -13.22 13.41 24.09
N SER A 567 -13.34 14.62 24.63
CA SER A 567 -13.56 14.82 26.07
C SER A 567 -14.96 15.36 26.39
N SER A 568 -15.52 14.92 27.52
CA SER A 568 -16.79 15.44 28.04
C SER A 568 -16.70 16.84 28.66
N ASP A 569 -15.50 17.27 29.06
CA ASP A 569 -15.28 18.53 29.77
C ASP A 569 -13.91 19.16 29.46
N ASP A 570 -13.84 20.46 29.73
CA ASP A 570 -12.68 21.32 29.43
C ASP A 570 -11.39 20.90 30.17
N ALA A 571 -11.51 20.32 31.38
CA ALA A 571 -10.35 19.88 32.15
C ALA A 571 -9.81 18.55 31.62
N SER A 572 -10.69 17.63 31.21
CA SER A 572 -10.32 16.40 30.53
C SER A 572 -9.67 16.66 29.17
N ALA A 573 -10.21 17.61 28.38
CA ALA A 573 -9.61 18.04 27.12
C ALA A 573 -8.18 18.57 27.33
N ARG A 574 -7.97 19.43 28.34
CA ARG A 574 -6.63 19.94 28.66
C ARG A 574 -5.65 18.82 29.05
N ARG A 575 -6.11 17.79 29.79
CA ARG A 575 -5.28 16.64 30.17
C ARG A 575 -4.90 15.80 28.95
N ALA A 576 -5.86 15.47 28.10
CA ALA A 576 -5.63 14.70 26.87
C ALA A 576 -4.64 15.41 25.94
N TRP A 577 -4.80 16.73 25.77
CA TRP A 577 -3.88 17.53 24.97
C TRP A 577 -2.49 17.63 25.57
N LEU A 578 -2.37 17.81 26.89
CA LEU A 578 -1.06 17.82 27.56
C LEU A 578 -0.35 16.48 27.39
N ALA A 579 -1.08 15.36 27.49
CA ALA A 579 -0.54 14.03 27.25
C ALA A 579 0.04 13.92 25.83
N ALA A 580 -0.74 14.28 24.81
CA ALA A 580 -0.28 14.28 23.42
C ALA A 580 0.92 15.20 23.18
N MET A 581 0.88 16.44 23.66
CA MET A 581 1.95 17.39 23.43
C MET A 581 3.23 17.03 24.18
N SER A 582 3.12 16.41 25.37
CA SER A 582 4.29 15.92 26.12
C SER A 582 4.97 14.72 25.44
N GLN A 583 4.19 13.89 24.72
CA GLN A 583 4.72 12.81 23.89
C GLN A 583 5.51 13.36 22.69
N ALA A 584 5.02 14.42 22.05
CA ALA A 584 5.68 15.05 20.91
C ALA A 584 6.91 15.88 21.29
N PHE A 585 6.82 16.63 22.41
CA PHE A 585 7.82 17.61 22.85
C PHE A 585 8.15 17.41 24.34
N PRO A 586 8.89 16.34 24.68
CA PRO A 586 9.20 16.02 26.07
C PRO A 586 10.06 17.09 26.73
N GLY A 587 9.63 17.57 27.91
CA GLY A 587 10.36 18.54 28.72
C GLY A 587 10.16 20.01 28.33
N GLU A 588 9.30 20.32 27.37
CA GLU A 588 8.98 21.70 27.02
C GLU A 588 7.82 22.29 27.85
N ALA A 589 7.85 23.60 28.09
CA ALA A 589 6.72 24.32 28.65
C ALA A 589 5.62 24.47 27.58
N LEU A 590 4.46 23.87 27.84
CA LEU A 590 3.34 23.80 26.91
C LEU A 590 2.17 24.62 27.44
N GLN A 591 1.54 25.43 26.58
CA GLN A 591 0.37 26.24 26.90
C GLN A 591 -0.85 25.72 26.14
N TRP A 592 -1.93 25.46 26.86
CA TRP A 592 -3.19 24.99 26.28
C TRP A 592 -3.65 25.90 25.14
N GLN A 593 -3.93 25.29 23.98
CA GLN A 593 -4.47 25.97 22.82
C GLN A 593 -5.99 25.79 22.77
N THR A 594 -6.72 26.90 22.85
CA THR A 594 -8.18 26.90 22.61
C THR A 594 -8.49 26.83 21.11
N LEU A 595 -9.61 26.21 20.76
CA LEU A 595 -10.06 26.15 19.37
C LEU A 595 -10.43 27.54 18.84
N PRO A 596 -9.97 27.92 17.64
CA PRO A 596 -10.41 29.15 16.99
C PRO A 596 -11.86 29.01 16.51
N MET A 597 -12.53 30.15 16.28
CA MET A 597 -13.93 30.17 15.82
C MET A 597 -14.11 29.46 14.46
N GLU A 598 -13.13 29.58 13.57
CA GLU A 598 -13.04 28.84 12.28
C GLU A 598 -12.03 27.69 12.40
N TRP A 599 -12.33 26.72 13.26
CA TRP A 599 -11.41 25.61 13.50
C TRP A 599 -11.26 24.69 12.28
N GLN A 600 -12.26 24.54 11.41
CA GLN A 600 -12.22 23.65 10.25
C GLN A 600 -11.17 24.12 9.21
N SER A 601 -11.18 25.41 8.87
CA SER A 601 -10.22 25.99 7.92
C SER A 601 -8.80 26.03 8.49
N SER A 602 -8.69 26.12 9.82
CA SER A 602 -7.41 26.06 10.54
C SER A 602 -6.89 24.63 10.62
N LEU A 603 -7.77 23.65 10.83
CA LEU A 603 -7.46 22.22 10.83
C LEU A 603 -7.02 21.75 9.44
N ASP A 604 -7.73 22.16 8.38
CA ASP A 604 -7.34 21.88 6.99
C ASP A 604 -5.89 22.31 6.72
N ARG A 605 -5.54 23.55 7.10
CA ARG A 605 -4.17 24.07 6.94
C ARG A 605 -3.16 23.35 7.82
N ALA A 606 -3.54 22.98 9.04
CA ALA A 606 -2.67 22.24 9.95
C ALA A 606 -2.38 20.83 9.42
N LEU A 607 -3.38 20.13 8.89
CA LEU A 607 -3.20 18.82 8.28
C LEU A 607 -2.33 18.90 7.02
N ASP A 608 -2.55 19.89 6.16
CA ASP A 608 -1.71 20.12 4.97
C ASP A 608 -0.25 20.45 5.35
N ASP A 609 -0.05 21.18 6.47
CA ASP A 609 1.28 21.49 7.00
C ASP A 609 1.99 20.24 7.55
N LEU A 610 1.26 19.43 8.32
CA LEU A 610 1.74 18.17 8.93
C LEU A 610 2.00 17.07 7.90
N ASP A 611 1.25 17.02 6.80
CA ASP A 611 1.55 16.09 5.70
C ASP A 611 2.93 16.37 5.07
N GLY A 612 3.43 17.60 5.18
CA GLY A 612 4.78 18.00 4.82
C GLY A 612 5.89 17.51 5.76
N LEU A 613 5.57 16.76 6.82
CA LEU A 613 6.54 16.20 7.76
C LEU A 613 7.32 15.02 7.19
N LEU A 614 8.55 14.87 7.69
CA LEU A 614 9.34 13.65 7.52
C LEU A 614 8.56 12.45 8.10
N PRO A 615 8.68 11.24 7.52
CA PRO A 615 7.90 10.08 7.95
C PRO A 615 8.05 9.69 9.43
N VAL A 616 9.24 9.89 10.01
CA VAL A 616 9.47 9.65 11.46
C VAL A 616 8.74 10.69 12.33
N ALA A 617 8.63 11.93 11.85
CA ALA A 617 7.86 12.95 12.55
C ALA A 617 6.36 12.70 12.45
N LYS A 618 5.87 12.23 11.29
CA LYS A 618 4.47 11.79 11.13
C LYS A 618 4.12 10.68 12.13
N GLU A 619 5.02 9.73 12.35
CA GLU A 619 4.84 8.67 13.35
C GLU A 619 4.68 9.21 14.78
N ILE A 620 5.52 10.18 15.17
CA ILE A 620 5.41 10.85 16.48
C ILE A 620 4.06 11.57 16.60
N VAL A 621 3.57 12.21 15.53
CA VAL A 621 2.23 12.82 15.50
C VAL A 621 1.16 11.78 15.80
N ILE A 622 1.16 10.64 15.10
CA ILE A 622 0.17 9.58 15.30
C ILE A 622 0.25 9.00 16.73
N GLN A 623 1.45 8.77 17.27
CA GLN A 623 1.63 8.32 18.65
C GLN A 623 1.13 9.34 19.67
N SER A 624 1.34 10.63 19.42
CA SER A 624 0.87 11.72 20.27
C SER A 624 -0.66 11.78 20.29
N LEU A 625 -1.30 11.66 19.13
CA LEU A 625 -2.77 11.61 19.02
C LEU A 625 -3.35 10.39 19.71
N ARG A 626 -2.70 9.22 19.58
CA ARG A 626 -3.09 8.03 20.33
C ARG A 626 -3.04 8.27 21.84
N SER A 627 -2.03 8.99 22.32
CA SER A 627 -1.93 9.35 23.74
C SER A 627 -3.04 10.29 24.21
N ALA A 628 -3.55 11.19 23.35
CA ALA A 628 -4.73 12.00 23.67
C ALA A 628 -5.99 11.14 23.77
N ILE A 629 -6.24 10.31 22.74
CA ILE A 629 -7.43 9.45 22.65
C ILE A 629 -7.46 8.40 23.78
N GLN A 630 -6.31 7.95 24.25
CA GLN A 630 -6.22 6.98 25.34
C GLN A 630 -6.15 7.63 26.74
N ALA A 631 -6.27 8.96 26.84
CA ALA A 631 -6.03 9.67 28.10
C ALA A 631 -7.08 9.39 29.19
N ASP A 632 -8.32 9.10 28.80
CA ASP A 632 -9.43 8.76 29.69
C ASP A 632 -9.72 7.25 29.75
N GLY A 633 -9.04 6.45 28.92
CA GLY A 633 -9.19 5.00 28.83
C GLY A 633 -10.39 4.53 28.00
N VAL A 634 -11.13 5.43 27.34
CA VAL A 634 -12.33 5.12 26.56
C VAL A 634 -12.15 5.66 25.14
N VAL A 635 -12.18 4.78 24.14
CA VAL A 635 -12.06 5.21 22.73
C VAL A 635 -13.44 5.25 22.09
N THR A 636 -13.85 6.44 21.67
CA THR A 636 -15.13 6.70 20.99
C THR A 636 -15.04 6.48 19.48
N ALA A 637 -16.21 6.36 18.83
CA ALA A 637 -16.29 6.25 17.36
C ALA A 637 -15.76 7.52 16.68
N THR A 638 -16.15 8.71 17.17
CA THR A 638 -15.73 10.01 16.65
C THR A 638 -14.21 10.20 16.72
N GLU A 639 -13.56 9.80 17.81
CA GLU A 639 -12.09 9.86 17.92
C GLU A 639 -11.40 8.95 16.91
N LYS A 640 -11.97 7.76 16.66
CA LYS A 640 -11.44 6.82 15.67
C LYS A 640 -11.59 7.35 14.24
N GLU A 641 -12.72 7.98 13.92
CA GLU A 641 -12.93 8.62 12.61
C GLU A 641 -12.00 9.82 12.41
N LEU A 642 -11.85 10.67 13.43
CA LEU A 642 -10.91 11.79 13.37
C LEU A 642 -9.48 11.28 13.18
N LEU A 643 -9.05 10.27 13.94
CA LEU A 643 -7.74 9.67 13.75
C LEU A 643 -7.58 9.05 12.35
N ARG A 644 -8.64 8.45 11.80
CA ARG A 644 -8.64 7.94 10.41
C ARG A 644 -8.41 9.06 9.41
N VAL A 645 -9.11 10.19 9.53
CA VAL A 645 -8.92 11.35 8.64
C VAL A 645 -7.52 11.94 8.77
N VAL A 646 -6.99 12.03 9.99
CA VAL A 646 -5.60 12.48 10.23
C VAL A 646 -4.61 11.51 9.59
N CYS A 647 -4.74 10.19 9.84
CA CYS A 647 -3.85 9.18 9.26
C CYS A 647 -3.90 9.20 7.73
N ALA A 648 -5.09 9.30 7.15
CA ALA A 648 -5.29 9.40 5.71
C ALA A 648 -4.62 10.67 5.15
N SER A 649 -4.81 11.82 5.81
CA SER A 649 -4.19 13.10 5.43
C SER A 649 -2.65 13.06 5.50
N LEU A 650 -2.09 12.34 6.46
CA LEU A 650 -0.64 12.17 6.62
C LEU A 650 -0.09 10.97 5.83
N HIS A 651 -0.90 10.23 5.08
CA HIS A 651 -0.49 9.00 4.37
C HIS A 651 0.16 7.97 5.31
N CYS A 652 -0.40 7.81 6.51
CA CYS A 652 0.08 6.90 7.54
C CYS A 652 -0.93 5.76 7.77
N PRO A 653 -0.47 4.55 8.13
CA PRO A 653 -1.38 3.47 8.49
C PRO A 653 -2.15 3.83 9.76
N LEU A 654 -3.44 3.53 9.77
CA LEU A 654 -4.31 3.73 10.94
C LEU A 654 -3.81 2.83 12.10
N PRO A 655 -3.37 3.39 13.24
CA PRO A 655 -3.00 2.59 14.39
C PRO A 655 -4.24 1.92 14.99
N GLN A 656 -4.02 0.79 15.64
CA GLN A 656 -5.10 0.03 16.23
C GLN A 656 -5.44 0.55 17.62
N MET A 657 -6.73 0.77 17.85
CA MET A 657 -7.28 1.15 19.14
C MET A 657 -8.55 0.31 19.38
N PRO A 658 -8.61 -0.51 20.45
CA PRO A 658 -9.85 -1.18 20.82
C PRO A 658 -10.87 -0.13 21.22
N LEU A 659 -12.12 -0.27 20.76
CA LEU A 659 -13.23 0.54 21.26
C LEU A 659 -13.52 0.14 22.70
N ALA A 660 -14.01 1.08 23.50
CA ALA A 660 -14.62 0.70 24.78
C ALA A 660 -15.85 -0.19 24.48
N ALA A 661 -15.93 -1.32 25.20
CA ALA A 661 -17.00 -2.31 25.04
C ALA A 661 -18.37 -1.79 25.50
#